data_AF-A0A803V0R5-F1
#
_entry.id   AF-A0A803V0R5-F1
#
_cell.length_a   1.000
_cell.length_b   1.000
_cell.length_c   1.000
_cell.angle_alpha   90.00
_cell.angle_beta   90.00
_cell.angle_gamma   90.00
#
_symmetry.space_group_name_H-M   'P 1'
#
loop_
_entity.id
_entity.type
_entity.pdbx_description
1 polymer ?
#
loop_
_entity_poly.entity_id
_entity_poly.type
_entity_poly.pdbx_seq_one_letter_code
_entity_poly.pdbx_strand_id
1 'polypeptide(L)'
;MDQSVAIQETLPPCLLCACRIYVYTHRRMAITAEDVWLERVIPITDGFAVEEVVLDSDLHVIGSDVTVRISSADGRLTVQLPFGSHTRAFLQELGRCSPGRRSSAPAVRGPRLLLRPGTAERRWPVPAGTPVGSEGIKQNGKKAAVSQSSSHDSTDRGAQRQNKLKPEVRTEQVRASRVMASNKASILSEPKFGLRDTIVKSQLLQMEDSYTHIQNYRVFVGTYNVNGQSPTESLQPWLRCDAEPPDIYCVGFQELDLTKEAFFFNDTPKEEEWFKAVTDSLHPDAKYAKVKLVRLVGIMLLLYVKAELALNISEVEVETVGTGIMGRMGNKGGVAIRFKFHNTSVCVVNSHLAAHTEEYERRNQDFKDICSRMQFCQSDPNLPPLTIGKHDVILWLGDLNYRLEELDVARVKQLVEEKAFLELCQYDQLKRQMKANAAFEGFTEGEISFQPTYKYDAGCDDWDTSEKCRVPAWCDRILWKGQNIAQLSYRSHMALKLSDHKPVSSVFDIGVKVVNEELYRKAFEEIVRSLDKLENANIPSVTLSRREIHFEDVKYMQLQVERFTIRNGQVPCQFEFISKPDEKTYCKAWLTANPCKGFLLSVELEVFVNKSTATHLNSGEEKLEDILVLHLVRGKDYFLSVTGNYLPSCFGSPIHTLCYMREPIQDMPAEAIRRLVMLTAAACVEARGLTQSCEL
;
A
#
# COMPACT_ATOMS: atom_id res chain seq x y z
N MET A 1 -8.06 26.60 5.15
CA MET A 1 -6.61 26.39 4.91
C MET A 1 -6.23 25.28 5.84
N ASP A 2 -5.53 24.29 5.33
CA ASP A 2 -5.18 23.09 6.10
C ASP A 2 -3.70 23.21 6.52
N GLN A 3 -3.38 22.69 7.70
CA GLN A 3 -2.02 22.72 8.25
C GLN A 3 -1.38 21.34 8.14
N SER A 4 -0.11 21.29 7.73
CA SER A 4 0.70 20.08 7.68
C SER A 4 2.00 20.27 8.48
N VAL A 5 2.50 19.19 9.07
CA VAL A 5 3.67 19.23 9.96
C VAL A 5 4.68 18.17 9.52
N ALA A 6 5.96 18.54 9.44
CA ALA A 6 7.06 17.65 9.08
C ALA A 6 8.25 17.80 10.04
N ILE A 7 9.05 16.75 10.19
CA ILE A 7 10.27 16.74 11.00
C ILE A 7 11.45 16.61 10.04
N GLN A 8 12.47 17.43 10.21
CA GLN A 8 13.68 17.34 9.40
C GLN A 8 14.92 17.48 10.27
N GLU A 9 15.88 16.58 10.08
CA GLU A 9 17.23 16.70 10.63
C GLU A 9 18.04 17.65 9.75
N THR A 10 18.44 18.79 10.31
CA THR A 10 19.38 19.68 9.62
C THR A 10 20.81 19.29 9.98
N LEU A 11 21.63 18.95 8.99
CA LEU A 11 23.08 18.80 9.10
C LEU A 11 23.77 20.12 8.75
N PRO A 12 24.33 20.89 9.71
CA PRO A 12 25.31 21.91 9.40
C PRO A 12 26.76 21.38 9.61
N PRO A 13 27.78 22.08 9.08
CA PRO A 13 29.16 21.57 9.00
C PRO A 13 29.91 21.44 10.34
N CYS A 14 29.32 21.83 11.47
CA CYS A 14 30.00 21.83 12.77
C CYS A 14 29.05 21.38 13.89
N LEU A 15 29.38 20.23 14.50
CA LEU A 15 29.01 19.73 15.83
C LEU A 15 27.62 20.11 16.41
N LEU A 16 26.71 19.12 16.35
CA LEU A 16 25.40 18.92 17.00
C LEU A 16 24.25 18.84 15.97
N CYS A 17 23.76 17.62 15.70
CA CYS A 17 22.51 17.42 14.97
C CYS A 17 21.36 18.01 15.79
N ALA A 18 20.75 19.10 15.33
CA ALA A 18 19.56 19.68 15.93
C ALA A 18 18.33 19.28 15.10
N CYS A 19 17.41 18.52 15.71
CA CYS A 19 16.14 18.18 15.08
C CYS A 19 15.18 19.39 15.16
N ARG A 20 14.40 19.64 14.11
CA ARG A 20 13.43 20.74 14.04
C ARG A 20 12.11 20.26 13.43
N ILE A 21 11.01 20.84 13.90
CA ILE A 21 9.66 20.65 13.35
C ILE A 21 9.32 21.85 12.47
N TYR A 22 8.87 21.59 11.26
CA TYR A 22 8.42 22.59 10.29
C TYR A 22 6.91 22.48 10.13
N VAL A 23 6.20 23.58 10.37
CA VAL A 23 4.74 23.69 10.24
C VAL A 23 4.43 24.50 9.00
N TYR A 24 3.66 23.91 8.09
CA TYR A 24 3.26 24.53 6.84
C TYR A 24 1.75 24.75 6.81
N THR A 25 1.31 25.85 6.22
CA THR A 25 -0.10 26.09 5.91
C THR A 25 -0.28 26.03 4.39
N HIS A 26 -1.33 25.36 3.93
CA HIS A 26 -1.64 25.24 2.51
C HIS A 26 -3.13 25.41 2.17
N ARG A 27 -3.42 25.65 0.89
CA ARG A 27 -4.80 25.64 0.37
C ARG A 27 -5.27 24.19 0.16
N ARG A 28 -6.59 23.93 0.27
CA ARG A 28 -7.22 22.58 0.19
C ARG A 28 -6.88 21.77 -1.08
N MET A 29 -6.37 22.43 -2.11
CA MET A 29 -5.83 21.83 -3.34
C MET A 29 -4.52 22.53 -3.71
N ALA A 30 -3.48 22.35 -2.88
CA ALA A 30 -2.14 22.85 -3.18
C ALA A 30 -1.51 22.00 -4.30
N ILE A 31 -1.28 22.59 -5.47
CA ILE A 31 -0.76 21.90 -6.65
C ILE A 31 0.68 22.39 -6.96
N THR A 32 1.03 23.59 -6.49
CA THR A 32 2.33 24.22 -6.73
C THR A 32 3.02 24.64 -5.44
N ALA A 33 4.33 24.89 -5.49
CA ALA A 33 5.11 25.36 -4.34
C ALA A 33 4.64 26.74 -3.82
N GLU A 34 3.94 27.51 -4.65
CA GLU A 34 3.33 28.79 -4.28
C GLU A 34 2.03 28.62 -3.48
N ASP A 35 1.52 27.41 -3.27
CA ASP A 35 0.31 27.15 -2.49
C ASP A 35 0.58 26.76 -1.02
N VAL A 36 1.86 26.70 -0.63
CA VAL A 36 2.34 26.24 0.67
C VAL A 36 3.29 27.29 1.27
N TRP A 37 3.02 27.72 2.50
CA TRP A 37 3.89 28.65 3.23
C TRP A 37 4.35 28.03 4.53
N LEU A 38 5.65 28.14 4.82
CA LEU A 38 6.22 27.77 6.11
C LEU A 38 5.73 28.77 7.17
N GLU A 39 4.92 28.30 8.10
CA GLU A 39 4.31 29.11 9.15
C GLU A 39 5.24 29.23 10.36
N ARG A 40 5.84 28.11 10.78
CA ARG A 40 6.67 28.07 12.00
C ARG A 40 7.73 26.97 11.93
N VAL A 41 8.88 27.23 12.55
CA VAL A 41 9.93 26.23 12.83
C VAL A 41 10.10 26.11 14.34
N ILE A 42 9.96 24.90 14.89
CA ILE A 42 10.07 24.63 16.32
C ILE A 42 11.32 23.78 16.56
N PRO A 43 12.32 24.27 17.32
CA PRO A 43 13.50 23.48 17.64
C PRO A 43 13.17 22.41 18.70
N ILE A 44 13.72 21.20 18.50
CA ILE A 44 13.66 20.11 19.48
C ILE A 44 14.90 20.24 20.38
N THR A 45 14.73 20.89 21.52
CA THR A 45 15.77 21.20 22.53
C THR A 45 15.40 20.63 23.91
N ASP A 46 16.26 20.81 24.91
CA ASP A 46 15.96 20.44 26.29
C ASP A 46 14.68 21.14 26.79
N GLY A 47 13.72 20.35 27.30
CA GLY A 47 12.38 20.83 27.65
C GLY A 47 11.31 20.61 26.58
N PHE A 48 11.67 20.02 25.42
CA PHE A 48 10.71 19.63 24.39
C PHE A 48 9.81 18.47 24.86
N ALA A 49 8.50 18.71 24.87
CA ALA A 49 7.49 17.72 25.27
C ALA A 49 6.34 17.68 24.26
N VAL A 50 5.85 16.47 24.00
CA VAL A 50 4.72 16.20 23.12
C VAL A 50 3.71 15.41 23.94
N GLU A 51 2.59 16.04 24.24
CA GLU A 51 1.54 15.45 25.07
C GLU A 51 0.25 15.37 24.26
N GLU A 52 -0.39 14.21 24.27
CA GLU A 52 -1.75 14.10 23.78
C GLU A 52 -2.67 14.87 24.73
N VAL A 53 -3.47 15.78 24.18
CA VAL A 53 -4.38 16.60 24.96
C VAL A 53 -5.79 16.18 24.63
N VAL A 54 -6.47 15.64 25.63
CA VAL A 54 -7.93 15.49 25.60
C VAL A 54 -8.50 16.89 25.83
N LEU A 55 -9.10 17.49 24.80
CA LEU A 55 -9.93 18.68 24.98
C LEU A 55 -11.12 18.27 25.85
N ASP A 56 -11.48 19.09 26.85
CA ASP A 56 -12.47 18.82 27.93
C ASP A 56 -13.89 18.47 27.42
N SER A 57 -14.03 17.30 26.80
CA SER A 57 -15.29 16.60 26.54
C SER A 57 -15.01 15.10 26.63
N ASP A 58 -15.62 14.46 27.63
CA ASP A 58 -15.40 13.08 28.10
C ASP A 58 -15.71 11.96 27.08
N LEU A 59 -14.99 11.84 25.96
CA LEU A 59 -14.97 10.60 25.15
C LEU A 59 -13.65 10.48 24.35
N HIS A 60 -12.74 9.64 24.82
CA HIS A 60 -11.60 9.21 24.01
C HIS A 60 -12.07 8.20 22.95
N VAL A 61 -12.32 8.68 21.72
CA VAL A 61 -12.67 7.85 20.57
C VAL A 61 -11.38 7.27 19.96
N ILE A 62 -11.06 6.00 20.25
CA ILE A 62 -9.93 5.34 19.60
C ILE A 62 -10.24 5.21 18.10
N GLY A 63 -9.51 5.96 17.26
CA GLY A 63 -9.81 6.09 15.82
C GLY A 63 -10.08 7.52 15.35
N SER A 64 -10.18 8.50 16.26
CA SER A 64 -10.31 9.92 15.91
C SER A 64 -8.96 10.61 15.74
N ASP A 65 -8.99 11.76 15.08
CA ASP A 65 -7.84 12.65 14.99
C ASP A 65 -7.27 12.94 16.38
N VAL A 66 -5.96 12.82 16.50
CA VAL A 66 -5.22 12.96 17.75
C VAL A 66 -4.84 14.42 17.92
N THR A 67 -5.32 15.07 18.98
CA THR A 67 -4.89 16.42 19.32
C THR A 67 -3.65 16.35 20.19
N VAL A 68 -2.56 16.94 19.72
CA VAL A 68 -1.26 16.89 20.36
C VAL A 68 -0.80 18.30 20.67
N ARG A 69 -0.37 18.51 21.91
CA ARG A 69 0.28 19.74 22.33
C ARG A 69 1.77 19.54 22.33
N ILE A 70 2.44 20.32 21.50
CA ILE A 70 3.88 20.40 21.38
C ILE A 70 4.33 21.61 22.20
N SER A 71 5.19 21.36 23.20
CA SER A 71 5.77 22.40 24.07
C SER A 71 7.28 22.45 23.86
N SER A 72 7.82 23.65 23.68
CA SER A 72 9.26 23.93 23.65
C SER A 72 9.56 25.23 24.43
N ALA A 73 10.83 25.55 24.65
CA ALA A 73 11.27 26.79 25.29
C ALA A 73 10.72 28.05 24.58
N ASP A 74 10.49 27.95 23.26
CA ASP A 74 10.00 29.04 22.40
C ASP A 74 8.46 29.08 22.26
N GLY A 75 7.73 28.31 23.09
CA GLY A 75 6.27 28.37 23.23
C GLY A 75 5.54 27.04 23.00
N ARG A 76 4.20 27.12 22.99
CA ARG A 76 3.29 25.97 22.82
C ARG A 76 2.55 26.03 21.49
N LEU A 77 2.38 24.88 20.86
CA LEU A 77 1.55 24.69 19.67
C LEU A 77 0.62 23.51 19.91
N THR A 78 -0.66 23.66 19.58
CA THR A 78 -1.62 22.55 19.60
C THR A 78 -1.97 22.22 18.17
N VAL A 79 -1.77 20.96 17.77
CA VAL A 79 -2.02 20.48 16.40
C VAL A 79 -2.96 19.29 16.47
N GLN A 80 -3.96 19.28 15.60
CA GLN A 80 -4.83 18.12 15.39
C GLN A 80 -4.26 17.28 14.24
N LEU A 81 -3.93 16.02 14.51
CA LEU A 81 -3.32 15.11 13.55
C LEU A 81 -4.34 14.03 13.16
N PRO A 82 -4.54 13.74 11.86
CA PRO A 82 -5.53 12.76 11.43
C PRO A 82 -5.22 11.35 11.94
N PHE A 83 -6.24 10.54 12.27
CA PHE A 83 -5.97 9.15 12.71
C PHE A 83 -5.35 8.30 11.59
N GLY A 84 -4.26 7.59 11.86
CA GLY A 84 -3.66 6.67 10.88
C GLY A 84 -2.19 6.32 11.14
N SER A 85 -1.63 5.50 10.26
CA SER A 85 -0.23 5.03 10.31
C SER A 85 0.77 6.19 10.21
N HIS A 86 0.49 7.21 9.40
CA HIS A 86 1.35 8.38 9.23
C HIS A 86 1.49 9.21 10.51
N THR A 87 0.39 9.41 11.26
CA THR A 87 0.41 10.12 12.55
C THR A 87 1.19 9.35 13.61
N ARG A 88 1.08 8.01 13.64
CA ARG A 88 1.90 7.18 14.54
C ARG A 88 3.39 7.24 14.17
N ALA A 89 3.73 7.19 12.88
CA ALA A 89 5.10 7.33 12.42
C ALA A 89 5.68 8.70 12.80
N PHE A 90 4.94 9.78 12.59
CA PHE A 90 5.32 11.14 12.99
C PHE A 90 5.57 11.25 14.50
N LEU A 91 4.66 10.75 15.34
CA LEU A 91 4.81 10.79 16.81
C LEU A 91 5.96 9.90 17.30
N GLN A 92 6.22 8.76 16.64
CA GLN A 92 7.37 7.90 16.95
C GLN A 92 8.70 8.57 16.61
N GLU A 93 8.81 9.23 15.45
CA GLU A 93 10.02 9.97 15.08
C GLU A 93 10.25 11.17 16.02
N LEU A 94 9.20 11.90 16.42
CA LEU A 94 9.32 12.94 17.47
C LEU A 94 9.87 12.38 18.78
N GLY A 95 9.40 11.19 19.18
CA GLY A 95 9.89 10.51 20.38
C GLY A 95 11.37 10.12 20.31
N ARG A 96 11.89 9.80 19.12
CA ARG A 96 13.31 9.48 18.92
C ARG A 96 14.22 10.70 18.98
N CYS A 97 13.71 11.87 18.59
CA CYS A 97 14.45 13.12 18.58
C CYS A 97 14.48 13.83 19.95
N SER A 98 13.65 13.44 20.91
CA SER A 98 13.59 14.10 22.23
C SER A 98 14.83 13.74 23.09
N PRO A 99 15.61 14.72 23.59
CA PRO A 99 16.87 14.48 24.31
C PRO A 99 16.77 13.71 25.66
N GLY A 100 15.58 13.30 26.11
CA GLY A 100 15.35 12.82 27.48
C GLY A 100 14.97 11.33 27.68
N ARG A 101 14.82 10.50 26.64
CA ARG A 101 14.41 9.08 26.79
C ARG A 101 15.46 8.10 26.24
N ARG A 102 16.48 7.78 27.02
CA ARG A 102 17.32 6.59 26.82
C ARG A 102 16.86 5.44 27.73
N SER A 103 16.26 4.43 27.09
CA SER A 103 16.14 3.00 27.45
C SER A 103 16.05 2.57 28.94
N SER A 104 14.89 2.05 29.33
CA SER A 104 14.81 0.87 30.21
C SER A 104 13.92 -0.19 29.54
N ALA A 105 14.42 -1.43 29.48
CA ALA A 105 13.77 -2.57 28.85
C ALA A 105 12.47 -2.98 29.59
N PRO A 106 11.46 -3.55 28.92
CA PRO A 106 10.24 -3.98 29.61
C PRO A 106 10.47 -5.33 30.28
N ALA A 107 10.54 -5.33 31.62
CA ALA A 107 10.38 -6.54 32.40
C ALA A 107 8.89 -6.90 32.47
N VAL A 108 8.56 -8.11 32.01
CA VAL A 108 7.27 -8.76 32.21
C VAL A 108 6.97 -8.86 33.71
N ARG A 109 5.94 -8.14 34.19
CA ARG A 109 5.24 -8.45 35.44
C ARG A 109 3.75 -8.17 35.27
N GLY A 110 2.94 -9.23 35.35
CA GLY A 110 1.49 -9.17 35.37
C GLY A 110 0.94 -8.46 36.61
N PRO A 111 -0.36 -8.10 36.62
CA PRO A 111 -0.95 -7.35 37.72
C PRO A 111 -1.18 -8.28 38.92
N ARG A 112 -0.40 -8.09 39.99
CA ARG A 112 -0.75 -8.56 41.33
C ARG A 112 -1.69 -7.55 41.98
N LEU A 113 -2.90 -8.01 42.31
CA LEU A 113 -3.72 -7.45 43.37
C LEU A 113 -2.87 -7.24 44.65
N LEU A 114 -2.93 -6.04 45.23
CA LEU A 114 -2.72 -5.85 46.65
C LEU A 114 -3.79 -4.92 47.22
N LEU A 115 -4.57 -5.51 48.12
CA LEU A 115 -5.55 -4.92 49.01
C LEU A 115 -4.86 -4.31 50.24
N ARG A 116 -5.51 -3.25 50.78
CA ARG A 116 -5.57 -2.75 52.18
C ARG A 116 -4.42 -1.86 52.72
N PRO A 117 -4.62 -1.12 53.84
CA PRO A 117 -5.86 -0.72 54.55
C PRO A 117 -5.95 0.80 54.82
N GLY A 118 -7.11 1.28 55.29
CA GLY A 118 -7.33 2.68 55.67
C GLY A 118 -6.90 3.04 57.09
N THR A 119 -6.85 4.35 57.36
CA THR A 119 -7.12 4.98 58.66
C THR A 119 -7.65 6.40 58.44
N ALA A 120 -8.64 6.75 59.24
CA ALA A 120 -9.47 7.95 59.18
C ALA A 120 -8.76 9.24 59.60
N GLU A 121 -9.27 10.40 59.17
CA GLU A 121 -9.66 11.47 60.09
C GLU A 121 -10.66 12.47 59.45
N ARG A 122 -11.49 13.04 60.32
CA ARG A 122 -12.75 13.74 60.07
C ARG A 122 -12.54 15.23 59.79
N ARG A 123 -13.46 15.87 59.03
CA ARG A 123 -14.40 16.90 59.56
C ARG A 123 -15.30 17.48 58.46
N TRP A 124 -16.53 17.76 58.88
CA TRP A 124 -17.65 18.42 58.18
C TRP A 124 -17.98 19.71 58.95
N PRO A 125 -18.49 20.78 58.31
CA PRO A 125 -19.93 21.12 58.47
C PRO A 125 -20.65 21.65 57.20
N VAL A 126 -21.93 21.30 57.06
CA VAL A 126 -23.03 22.00 56.31
C VAL A 126 -23.72 23.06 57.22
N PRO A 127 -24.83 23.76 56.83
CA PRO A 127 -25.33 24.25 55.50
C PRO A 127 -25.93 25.68 55.55
N ALA A 128 -26.45 26.13 54.39
CA ALA A 128 -27.79 26.71 54.15
C ALA A 128 -27.89 28.19 53.72
N GLY A 129 -28.73 28.44 52.70
CA GLY A 129 -29.40 29.72 52.46
C GLY A 129 -29.56 30.17 51.00
N THR A 130 -30.70 29.87 50.37
CA THR A 130 -31.40 30.76 49.39
C THR A 130 -32.27 31.77 50.17
N PRO A 131 -33.02 32.77 49.61
CA PRO A 131 -33.38 33.07 48.20
C PRO A 131 -33.44 34.61 47.82
N VAL A 132 -34.02 34.91 46.64
CA VAL A 132 -34.70 36.16 46.16
C VAL A 132 -33.79 37.28 45.59
N GLY A 133 -34.04 37.95 44.45
CA GLY A 133 -35.12 37.93 43.44
C GLY A 133 -34.93 39.07 42.41
N SER A 134 -35.71 39.04 41.30
CA SER A 134 -36.38 40.17 40.55
C SER A 134 -35.56 41.44 40.20
N GLU A 135 -35.64 42.14 39.06
CA GLU A 135 -36.56 42.40 37.94
C GLU A 135 -35.69 43.16 36.89
N GLY A 136 -35.88 43.11 35.57
CA GLY A 136 -36.95 43.71 34.77
C GLY A 136 -36.39 44.04 33.37
N ILE A 137 -37.05 43.62 32.28
CA ILE A 137 -37.97 44.41 31.44
C ILE A 137 -37.30 45.08 30.22
N LYS A 138 -37.62 44.53 29.02
CA LYS A 138 -38.13 45.15 27.75
C LYS A 138 -37.32 46.34 27.15
N GLN A 139 -37.24 46.59 25.84
CA GLN A 139 -37.93 46.12 24.63
C GLN A 139 -37.25 46.74 23.39
N ASN A 140 -37.37 46.04 22.25
CA ASN A 140 -37.67 46.50 20.88
C ASN A 140 -36.86 47.56 20.12
N GLY A 141 -36.63 47.21 18.85
CA GLY A 141 -36.72 48.09 17.68
C GLY A 141 -35.81 47.61 16.53
N LYS A 142 -36.26 46.78 15.58
CA LYS A 142 -36.84 47.15 14.25
C LYS A 142 -36.02 48.26 13.54
N LYS A 143 -35.67 48.22 12.26
CA LYS A 143 -36.14 47.46 11.07
C LYS A 143 -35.16 47.74 9.91
N ALA A 144 -35.16 46.82 8.93
CA ALA A 144 -34.99 46.92 7.47
C ALA A 144 -34.66 48.30 6.82
N ALA A 145 -34.02 48.40 5.65
CA ALA A 145 -34.33 47.67 4.42
C ALA A 145 -33.37 48.04 3.25
N VAL A 146 -33.27 47.13 2.26
CA VAL A 146 -33.37 47.39 0.79
C VAL A 146 -32.19 48.11 0.10
N SER A 147 -31.76 47.85 -1.15
CA SER A 147 -31.83 46.75 -2.15
C SER A 147 -31.12 47.27 -3.44
N GLN A 148 -30.93 46.41 -4.44
CA GLN A 148 -30.75 46.67 -5.89
C GLN A 148 -29.31 47.00 -6.36
N SER A 149 -28.63 46.10 -7.12
CA SER A 149 -28.75 45.77 -8.57
C SER A 149 -28.18 46.90 -9.46
N SER A 150 -27.41 46.73 -10.54
CA SER A 150 -27.10 45.60 -11.43
C SER A 150 -25.98 46.00 -12.44
N SER A 151 -25.30 44.98 -12.97
CA SER A 151 -24.97 44.72 -14.40
C SER A 151 -23.92 45.52 -15.23
N HIS A 152 -23.33 44.75 -16.16
CA HIS A 152 -22.58 45.06 -17.40
C HIS A 152 -21.09 45.44 -17.25
N ASP A 153 -20.12 45.03 -18.08
CA ASP A 153 -20.15 44.40 -19.41
C ASP A 153 -18.79 43.78 -19.82
N SER A 154 -18.88 42.83 -20.78
CA SER A 154 -18.06 42.61 -21.99
C SER A 154 -16.53 42.37 -22.01
N THR A 155 -16.18 41.23 -22.65
CA THR A 155 -15.19 41.02 -23.76
C THR A 155 -13.68 41.21 -23.48
N ASP A 156 -12.71 40.53 -24.09
CA ASP A 156 -12.58 39.91 -25.40
C ASP A 156 -11.31 39.00 -25.46
N ARG A 157 -11.24 38.10 -26.46
CA ARG A 157 -10.10 37.52 -27.22
C ARG A 157 -8.69 37.39 -26.57
N GLY A 158 -7.88 36.35 -26.81
CA GLY A 158 -7.82 35.35 -27.86
C GLY A 158 -6.35 34.92 -28.12
N ALA A 159 -6.20 33.76 -28.78
CA ALA A 159 -5.06 33.31 -29.59
C ALA A 159 -3.74 32.80 -28.93
N GLN A 160 -3.59 31.46 -29.00
CA GLN A 160 -2.49 30.71 -29.65
C GLN A 160 -1.05 31.25 -29.63
N ARG A 161 -0.09 30.44 -29.16
CA ARG A 161 1.05 29.93 -29.97
C ARG A 161 1.89 28.85 -29.29
N GLN A 162 2.48 28.03 -30.16
CA GLN A 162 3.25 26.79 -29.97
C GLN A 162 4.63 27.00 -29.33
N ASN A 163 5.15 26.01 -28.57
CA ASN A 163 6.29 25.16 -28.95
C ASN A 163 6.84 24.28 -27.81
N LYS A 164 6.87 22.97 -28.06
CA LYS A 164 8.02 22.03 -27.92
C LYS A 164 9.06 22.22 -26.78
N LEU A 165 9.15 21.23 -25.87
CA LEU A 165 10.28 20.28 -25.67
C LEU A 165 10.23 19.61 -24.26
N LYS A 166 10.48 18.29 -24.22
CA LYS A 166 10.75 17.41 -23.05
C LYS A 166 12.21 17.62 -22.54
N PRO A 167 12.75 16.81 -21.59
CA PRO A 167 12.37 16.46 -20.19
C PRO A 167 13.58 16.63 -19.22
N GLU A 168 13.42 16.31 -17.92
CA GLU A 168 14.41 15.71 -16.96
C GLU A 168 14.29 16.26 -15.50
N VAL A 169 13.94 15.41 -14.51
CA VAL A 169 14.81 14.70 -13.50
C VAL A 169 15.25 15.66 -12.36
N ARG A 170 15.03 15.43 -11.05
CA ARG A 170 15.52 14.33 -10.20
C ARG A 170 14.95 14.45 -8.77
N THR A 171 14.69 13.29 -8.16
CA THR A 171 14.53 13.05 -6.72
C THR A 171 15.87 12.66 -6.07
N GLU A 172 16.08 13.00 -4.80
CA GLU A 172 16.98 12.29 -3.84
C GLU A 172 16.24 12.22 -2.49
N GLN A 173 15.84 11.04 -1.99
CA GLN A 173 16.60 10.00 -1.26
C GLN A 173 17.01 10.36 0.18
N VAL A 174 16.76 9.46 1.15
CA VAL A 174 17.70 8.74 2.06
C VAL A 174 16.87 8.17 3.26
N ARG A 175 17.09 7.03 3.94
CA ARG A 175 17.94 5.83 3.87
C ARG A 175 17.34 4.75 4.79
N ALA A 176 17.50 3.48 4.41
CA ALA A 176 17.40 2.33 5.31
C ALA A 176 18.78 1.97 5.91
N SER A 177 18.74 1.31 7.07
CA SER A 177 19.86 1.00 7.95
C SER A 177 20.82 -0.09 7.45
N ARG A 178 21.99 -0.07 8.08
CA ARG A 178 23.31 -0.59 7.69
C ARG A 178 23.56 -2.00 8.25
N VAL A 179 24.03 -2.92 7.41
CA VAL A 179 24.78 -4.13 7.84
C VAL A 179 26.04 -4.22 6.98
N MET A 180 27.19 -4.40 7.65
CA MET A 180 28.53 -4.35 7.08
C MET A 180 28.93 -5.71 6.48
N ALA A 181 29.27 -5.74 5.19
CA ALA A 181 30.24 -6.68 4.62
C ALA A 181 30.80 -6.11 3.31
N SER A 182 32.09 -6.35 3.09
CA SER A 182 33.01 -5.60 2.23
C SER A 182 32.85 -5.79 0.71
N ASN A 183 32.82 -4.67 -0.01
CA ASN A 183 33.38 -4.35 -1.35
C ASN A 183 33.51 -5.44 -2.45
N LYS A 184 32.66 -5.32 -3.51
CA LYS A 184 33.01 -4.89 -4.90
C LYS A 184 32.02 -5.49 -5.93
N ALA A 185 31.18 -4.62 -6.51
CA ALA A 185 30.76 -4.61 -7.93
C ALA A 185 29.62 -3.59 -8.10
N SER A 186 29.97 -2.34 -8.41
CA SER A 186 29.01 -1.29 -8.77
C SER A 186 28.94 -1.18 -10.30
N ILE A 187 28.03 -1.91 -10.95
CA ILE A 187 27.57 -1.60 -12.30
C ILE A 187 26.07 -1.96 -12.38
N LEU A 188 25.30 -1.10 -13.05
CA LEU A 188 23.85 -1.13 -13.35
C LEU A 188 22.96 -0.23 -12.46
N SER A 189 22.95 1.06 -12.81
CA SER A 189 21.84 1.99 -12.53
C SER A 189 20.89 2.02 -13.74
N GLU A 190 19.86 1.18 -13.70
CA GLU A 190 18.60 1.36 -14.43
C GLU A 190 17.46 1.31 -13.40
N PRO A 191 16.27 1.88 -13.68
CA PRO A 191 15.19 1.93 -12.71
C PRO A 191 14.76 0.49 -12.40
N LYS A 192 15.14 -0.01 -11.21
CA LYS A 192 14.62 -1.26 -10.66
C LYS A 192 13.11 -1.06 -10.48
N PHE A 193 12.32 -1.43 -11.49
CA PHE A 193 10.97 -1.88 -11.22
C PHE A 193 11.08 -2.97 -10.15
N GLY A 194 10.25 -2.92 -9.11
CA GLY A 194 10.23 -3.88 -8.00
C GLY A 194 9.83 -5.30 -8.41
N LEU A 195 10.20 -5.77 -9.61
CA LEU A 195 9.88 -7.07 -10.19
C LEU A 195 10.25 -8.20 -9.25
N ARG A 196 11.40 -8.09 -8.57
CA ARG A 196 11.82 -9.04 -7.54
C ARG A 196 10.80 -9.11 -6.40
N ASP A 197 10.40 -7.97 -5.86
CA ASP A 197 9.41 -7.91 -4.78
C ASP A 197 8.04 -8.42 -5.25
N THR A 198 7.65 -8.15 -6.50
CA THR A 198 6.43 -8.67 -7.12
C THR A 198 6.47 -10.19 -7.25
N ILE A 199 7.59 -10.77 -7.69
CA ILE A 199 7.75 -12.22 -7.79
C ILE A 199 7.69 -12.85 -6.39
N VAL A 200 8.37 -12.27 -5.40
CA VAL A 200 8.33 -12.75 -4.01
C VAL A 200 6.90 -12.72 -3.48
N LYS A 201 6.19 -11.59 -3.62
CA LYS A 201 4.79 -11.46 -3.20
C LYS A 201 3.89 -12.48 -3.90
N SER A 202 4.07 -12.66 -5.21
CA SER A 202 3.29 -13.61 -6.00
C SER A 202 3.52 -15.07 -5.56
N GLN A 203 4.77 -15.47 -5.30
CA GLN A 203 5.07 -16.82 -4.82
C GLN A 203 4.59 -17.04 -3.38
N LEU A 204 4.70 -16.04 -2.51
CA LEU A 204 4.12 -16.10 -1.17
C LEU A 204 2.61 -16.33 -1.23
N LEU A 205 1.89 -15.58 -2.06
CA LEU A 205 0.44 -15.77 -2.24
C LEU A 205 0.09 -17.18 -2.72
N GLN A 206 0.89 -17.78 -3.61
CA GLN A 206 0.70 -19.16 -4.06
C GLN A 206 0.95 -20.20 -2.95
N MET A 207 1.78 -19.87 -1.97
CA MET A 207 2.11 -20.72 -0.83
C MET A 207 1.32 -20.36 0.43
N GLU A 208 0.26 -19.55 0.34
CA GLU A 208 -0.48 -19.05 1.51
C GLU A 208 -0.92 -20.16 2.45
N ASP A 209 -1.41 -21.28 1.92
CA ASP A 209 -1.89 -22.41 2.71
C ASP A 209 -0.75 -23.13 3.48
N SER A 210 0.52 -22.93 3.11
CA SER A 210 1.67 -23.53 3.81
C SER A 210 2.05 -22.82 5.10
N TYR A 211 1.66 -21.55 5.25
CA TYR A 211 2.00 -20.72 6.41
C TYR A 211 0.77 -20.11 7.10
N THR A 212 -0.43 -20.42 6.64
CA THR A 212 -1.68 -20.02 7.31
C THR A 212 -2.37 -21.22 7.94
N HIS A 213 -3.21 -20.95 8.93
CA HIS A 213 -4.14 -21.91 9.48
C HIS A 213 -5.51 -21.25 9.67
N ILE A 214 -6.56 -22.06 9.70
CA ILE A 214 -7.91 -21.57 9.95
C ILE A 214 -8.16 -21.49 11.46
N GLN A 215 -8.51 -20.30 11.93
CA GLN A 215 -8.96 -20.05 13.29
C GLN A 215 -10.41 -19.52 13.24
N ASN A 216 -11.29 -20.09 14.04
CA ASN A 216 -12.70 -19.66 14.09
C ASN A 216 -12.86 -18.45 15.00
N TYR A 217 -13.68 -17.49 14.53
CA TYR A 217 -14.07 -16.30 15.30
C TYR A 217 -15.59 -16.16 15.30
N ARG A 218 -16.13 -15.73 16.44
CA ARG A 218 -17.56 -15.57 16.66
C ARG A 218 -18.02 -14.20 16.15
N VAL A 219 -18.86 -14.18 15.12
CA VAL A 219 -19.36 -12.95 14.49
C VAL A 219 -20.86 -12.80 14.74
N PHE A 220 -21.24 -11.72 15.43
CA PHE A 220 -22.63 -11.33 15.60
C PHE A 220 -23.05 -10.42 14.46
N VAL A 221 -24.20 -10.72 13.84
CA VAL A 221 -24.81 -9.93 12.78
C VAL A 221 -26.22 -9.58 13.22
N GLY A 222 -26.56 -8.30 13.28
CA GLY A 222 -27.88 -7.82 13.67
C GLY A 222 -28.45 -6.85 12.65
N THR A 223 -29.77 -6.89 12.44
CA THR A 223 -30.51 -5.90 11.66
C THR A 223 -31.75 -5.41 12.41
N TYR A 224 -32.05 -4.12 12.32
CA TYR A 224 -33.26 -3.53 12.91
C TYR A 224 -33.78 -2.32 12.11
N ASN A 225 -34.99 -2.42 11.56
CA ASN A 225 -35.72 -1.26 11.07
C ASN A 225 -36.35 -0.53 12.28
N VAL A 226 -35.94 0.72 12.52
CA VAL A 226 -36.31 1.48 13.72
C VAL A 226 -37.41 2.51 13.50
N ASN A 227 -38.00 2.57 12.30
CA ASN A 227 -39.17 3.39 11.98
C ASN A 227 -39.06 4.86 12.47
N GLY A 228 -37.89 5.46 12.26
CA GLY A 228 -37.57 6.85 12.63
C GLY A 228 -37.50 7.13 14.14
N GLN A 229 -37.55 6.10 14.98
CA GLN A 229 -37.58 6.26 16.44
C GLN A 229 -36.19 6.49 17.05
N SER A 230 -36.14 7.18 18.19
CA SER A 230 -34.95 7.27 19.03
C SER A 230 -34.85 6.06 19.97
N PRO A 231 -33.64 5.60 20.33
CA PRO A 231 -33.46 4.46 21.22
C PRO A 231 -33.85 4.82 22.66
N THR A 232 -35.09 4.53 23.05
CA THR A 232 -35.59 4.75 24.42
C THR A 232 -35.52 3.50 25.30
N GLU A 233 -35.31 2.32 24.70
CA GLU A 233 -35.16 1.04 25.37
C GLU A 233 -33.71 0.52 25.29
N SER A 234 -33.33 -0.36 26.22
CA SER A 234 -32.00 -0.99 26.19
C SER A 234 -31.90 -2.02 25.07
N LEU A 235 -30.80 -2.03 24.32
CA LEU A 235 -30.55 -3.00 23.24
C LEU A 235 -29.89 -4.29 23.75
N GLN A 236 -29.64 -4.41 25.05
CA GLN A 236 -29.05 -5.60 25.68
C GLN A 236 -29.80 -6.91 25.36
N PRO A 237 -31.15 -6.98 25.36
CA PRO A 237 -31.86 -8.20 25.00
C PRO A 237 -31.58 -8.68 23.56
N TRP A 238 -31.21 -7.76 22.67
CA TRP A 238 -30.85 -8.05 21.28
C TRP A 238 -29.34 -8.37 21.13
N LEU A 239 -28.47 -7.52 21.67
CA LEU A 239 -27.03 -7.56 21.41
C LEU A 239 -26.25 -8.47 22.38
N ARG A 240 -26.80 -8.79 23.56
CA ARG A 240 -26.22 -9.65 24.60
C ARG A 240 -27.13 -10.85 24.91
N CYS A 241 -27.61 -11.51 23.87
CA CYS A 241 -28.50 -12.67 24.00
C CYS A 241 -27.77 -14.01 24.17
N ASP A 242 -26.45 -14.05 23.95
CA ASP A 242 -25.61 -15.24 24.12
C ASP A 242 -24.70 -15.11 25.34
N ALA A 243 -24.28 -16.25 25.89
CA ALA A 243 -23.37 -16.30 27.04
C ALA A 243 -21.92 -15.91 26.68
N GLU A 244 -21.48 -16.20 25.46
CA GLU A 244 -20.12 -15.90 25.02
C GLU A 244 -20.07 -14.58 24.24
N PRO A 245 -19.07 -13.70 24.52
CA PRO A 245 -18.91 -12.44 23.80
C PRO A 245 -18.48 -12.69 22.35
N PRO A 246 -19.20 -12.13 21.36
CA PRO A 246 -18.76 -12.13 19.95
C PRO A 246 -17.41 -11.44 19.78
N ASP A 247 -16.58 -11.92 18.86
CA ASP A 247 -15.32 -11.28 18.47
C ASP A 247 -15.56 -10.04 17.60
N ILE A 248 -16.57 -10.11 16.72
CA ILE A 248 -16.97 -9.02 15.81
C ILE A 248 -18.48 -8.81 15.93
N TYR A 249 -18.91 -7.54 15.95
CA TYR A 249 -20.30 -7.14 15.83
C TYR A 249 -20.52 -6.36 14.53
N CYS A 250 -21.49 -6.80 13.74
CA CYS A 250 -22.00 -6.15 12.55
C CYS A 250 -23.45 -5.76 12.79
N VAL A 251 -23.75 -4.48 13.01
CA VAL A 251 -25.10 -4.02 13.40
C VAL A 251 -25.63 -3.03 12.37
N GLY A 252 -26.69 -3.43 11.67
CA GLY A 252 -27.36 -2.61 10.67
C GLY A 252 -28.70 -2.07 11.14
N PHE A 253 -29.00 -0.84 10.75
CA PHE A 253 -30.27 -0.18 10.95
C PHE A 253 -30.88 0.29 9.63
N GLN A 254 -32.20 0.33 9.58
CA GLN A 254 -32.98 0.93 8.50
C GLN A 254 -33.99 1.92 9.10
N GLU A 255 -34.40 2.91 8.31
CA GLU A 255 -35.29 4.00 8.75
C GLU A 255 -34.78 4.72 10.01
N LEU A 256 -33.46 4.90 10.14
CA LEU A 256 -32.87 5.60 11.29
C LEU A 256 -33.47 6.98 11.51
N ASP A 257 -33.73 7.69 10.40
CA ASP A 257 -34.35 9.00 10.39
C ASP A 257 -35.27 9.12 9.15
N LEU A 258 -36.54 9.40 9.41
CA LEU A 258 -37.58 9.57 8.38
C LEU A 258 -37.90 11.05 8.10
N THR A 259 -37.18 11.97 8.74
CA THR A 259 -37.36 13.41 8.52
C THR A 259 -36.95 13.81 7.11
N LYS A 260 -37.55 14.90 6.61
CA LYS A 260 -37.20 15.42 5.28
C LYS A 260 -35.76 15.94 5.27
N GLU A 261 -35.29 16.42 6.42
CA GLU A 261 -33.96 16.94 6.63
C GLU A 261 -32.92 15.84 6.41
N ALA A 262 -33.07 14.65 7.00
CA ALA A 262 -32.15 13.53 6.79
C ALA A 262 -32.11 13.02 5.33
N PHE A 263 -33.14 13.33 4.54
CA PHE A 263 -33.17 13.02 3.11
C PHE A 263 -32.31 13.97 2.26
N PHE A 264 -32.14 15.23 2.69
CA PHE A 264 -31.38 16.25 1.97
C PHE A 264 -30.04 16.61 2.61
N PHE A 265 -29.90 16.41 3.91
CA PHE A 265 -28.73 16.75 4.71
C PHE A 265 -28.08 15.49 5.26
N ASN A 266 -26.75 15.50 5.30
CA ASN A 266 -26.01 14.36 5.78
C ASN A 266 -26.12 14.19 7.29
N ASP A 267 -26.22 15.26 8.09
CA ASP A 267 -26.17 15.14 9.55
C ASP A 267 -27.54 14.89 10.19
N THR A 268 -27.60 13.94 11.13
CA THR A 268 -28.77 13.69 11.99
C THR A 268 -28.31 13.29 13.40
N PRO A 269 -28.94 13.82 14.46
CA PRO A 269 -28.63 13.41 15.83
C PRO A 269 -28.94 11.92 16.09
N LYS A 270 -29.84 11.32 15.30
CA LYS A 270 -30.21 9.90 15.39
C LYS A 270 -29.01 8.98 15.19
N GLU A 271 -28.01 9.40 14.38
CA GLU A 271 -26.78 8.61 14.19
C GLU A 271 -26.04 8.42 15.52
N GLU A 272 -25.83 9.51 16.26
CA GLU A 272 -25.11 9.49 17.53
C GLU A 272 -25.91 8.77 18.63
N GLU A 273 -27.22 9.00 18.70
CA GLU A 273 -28.11 8.35 19.65
C GLU A 273 -28.05 6.81 19.52
N TRP A 274 -28.22 6.29 18.30
CA TRP A 274 -28.19 4.85 18.04
C TRP A 274 -26.77 4.27 18.17
N PHE A 275 -25.74 5.00 17.74
CA PHE A 275 -24.35 4.61 17.96
C PHE A 275 -24.04 4.43 19.44
N LYS A 276 -24.47 5.38 20.28
CA LYS A 276 -24.30 5.31 21.74
C LYS A 276 -25.09 4.15 22.34
N ALA A 277 -26.36 3.99 21.96
CA ALA A 277 -27.21 2.92 22.48
C ALA A 277 -26.63 1.52 22.17
N VAL A 278 -26.06 1.32 20.98
CA VAL A 278 -25.36 0.08 20.62
C VAL A 278 -24.11 -0.09 21.47
N THR A 279 -23.27 0.94 21.56
CA THR A 279 -22.01 0.90 22.31
C THR A 279 -22.22 0.53 23.78
N ASP A 280 -23.24 1.12 24.42
CA ASP A 280 -23.60 0.84 25.82
C ASP A 280 -24.23 -0.55 26.00
N SER A 281 -24.67 -1.18 24.91
CA SER A 281 -25.38 -2.47 24.91
C SER A 281 -24.54 -3.66 24.42
N LEU A 282 -23.27 -3.46 24.07
CA LEU A 282 -22.35 -4.55 23.69
C LEU A 282 -22.08 -5.49 24.87
N HIS A 283 -21.57 -6.69 24.57
CA HIS A 283 -21.32 -7.71 25.58
C HIS A 283 -20.32 -7.21 26.65
N PRO A 284 -20.66 -7.24 27.95
CA PRO A 284 -19.84 -6.60 28.99
C PRO A 284 -18.53 -7.36 29.28
N ASP A 285 -18.48 -8.66 28.98
CA ASP A 285 -17.29 -9.49 29.24
C ASP A 285 -16.13 -9.25 28.26
N ALA A 286 -16.31 -8.34 27.29
CA ALA A 286 -15.24 -7.92 26.39
C ALA A 286 -15.28 -6.41 26.13
N LYS A 287 -14.12 -5.82 25.89
CA LYS A 287 -14.01 -4.43 25.42
C LYS A 287 -14.01 -4.42 23.91
N TYR A 288 -14.79 -3.53 23.32
CA TYR A 288 -14.93 -3.40 21.88
C TYR A 288 -14.39 -2.07 21.38
N ALA A 289 -13.73 -2.11 20.24
CA ALA A 289 -13.34 -0.94 19.46
C ALA A 289 -14.31 -0.78 18.29
N LYS A 290 -14.81 0.45 18.09
CA LYS A 290 -15.51 0.83 16.85
C LYS A 290 -14.50 0.82 15.71
N VAL A 291 -14.73 -0.02 14.70
CA VAL A 291 -13.91 -0.04 13.48
C VAL A 291 -14.40 1.01 12.51
N LYS A 292 -15.70 1.01 12.21
CA LYS A 292 -16.27 1.90 11.20
C LYS A 292 -17.78 2.07 11.36
N LEU A 293 -18.26 3.24 10.92
CA LEU A 293 -19.68 3.59 10.77
C LEU A 293 -19.86 4.10 9.34
N VAL A 294 -20.92 3.66 8.68
CA VAL A 294 -21.37 4.20 7.38
C VAL A 294 -22.87 4.41 7.41
N ARG A 295 -23.35 5.49 6.79
CA ARG A 295 -24.78 5.80 6.69
C ARG A 295 -25.14 6.37 5.33
N LEU A 296 -26.33 6.01 4.86
CA LEU A 296 -27.02 6.58 3.70
C LEU A 296 -28.46 6.88 4.12
N VAL A 297 -28.80 8.16 4.33
CA VAL A 297 -30.11 8.60 4.82
C VAL A 297 -30.46 7.85 6.12
N GLY A 298 -31.40 6.90 6.07
CA GLY A 298 -31.83 6.09 7.22
C GLY A 298 -31.20 4.70 7.28
N ILE A 299 -30.28 4.34 6.39
CA ILE A 299 -29.62 3.04 6.35
C ILE A 299 -28.23 3.20 6.98
N MET A 300 -27.98 2.57 8.12
CA MET A 300 -26.72 2.71 8.86
C MET A 300 -26.10 1.34 9.15
N LEU A 301 -24.79 1.21 9.07
CA LEU A 301 -24.07 0.00 9.44
C LEU A 301 -22.91 0.35 10.38
N LEU A 302 -22.82 -0.40 11.48
CA LEU A 302 -21.80 -0.30 12.49
C LEU A 302 -20.98 -1.58 12.53
N LEU A 303 -19.65 -1.43 12.61
CA LEU A 303 -18.72 -2.52 12.79
C LEU A 303 -17.91 -2.30 14.07
N TYR A 304 -17.95 -3.28 14.98
CA TYR A 304 -17.11 -3.34 16.16
C TYR A 304 -16.32 -4.65 16.19
N VAL A 305 -15.17 -4.61 16.83
CA VAL A 305 -14.29 -5.77 17.05
C VAL A 305 -13.81 -5.76 18.49
N LYS A 306 -13.55 -6.91 19.11
CA LYS A 306 -12.85 -6.96 20.39
C LYS A 306 -11.55 -6.15 20.30
N ALA A 307 -11.28 -5.34 21.32
CA ALA A 307 -10.16 -4.38 21.31
C ALA A 307 -8.80 -5.05 21.07
N GLU A 308 -8.62 -6.29 21.54
CA GLU A 308 -7.40 -7.08 21.34
C GLU A 308 -7.22 -7.57 19.89
N LEU A 309 -8.31 -7.73 19.13
CA LEU A 309 -8.30 -8.16 17.73
C LEU A 309 -8.26 -6.97 16.75
N ALA A 310 -8.36 -5.74 17.24
CA ALA A 310 -8.41 -4.55 16.40
C ALA A 310 -7.14 -4.35 15.54
N LEU A 311 -5.98 -4.81 16.01
CA LEU A 311 -4.72 -4.75 15.27
C LEU A 311 -4.68 -5.70 14.05
N ASN A 312 -5.59 -6.67 14.00
CA ASN A 312 -5.69 -7.64 12.92
C ASN A 312 -6.66 -7.20 11.81
N ILE A 313 -7.33 -6.05 11.98
CA ILE A 313 -8.20 -5.44 10.97
C ILE A 313 -7.39 -4.47 10.11
N SER A 314 -7.50 -4.61 8.79
CA SER A 314 -6.83 -3.76 7.80
C SER A 314 -7.72 -3.53 6.57
N GLU A 315 -7.31 -2.63 5.67
CA GLU A 315 -8.00 -2.34 4.40
C GLU A 315 -9.50 -2.05 4.55
N VAL A 316 -9.85 -1.23 5.55
CA VAL A 316 -11.25 -0.88 5.86
C VAL A 316 -11.74 0.19 4.89
N GLU A 317 -12.70 -0.18 4.05
CA GLU A 317 -13.34 0.72 3.08
C GLU A 317 -14.86 0.66 3.24
N VAL A 318 -15.54 1.75 2.90
CA VAL A 318 -16.99 1.87 2.99
C VAL A 318 -17.57 2.46 1.73
N GLU A 319 -18.76 2.02 1.37
CA GLU A 319 -19.47 2.54 0.20
C GLU A 319 -20.98 2.58 0.44
N THR A 320 -21.67 3.40 -0.35
CA THR A 320 -23.12 3.57 -0.28
C THR A 320 -23.74 3.59 -1.69
N VAL A 321 -24.91 2.98 -1.85
CA VAL A 321 -25.65 2.96 -3.10
C VAL A 321 -27.12 3.25 -2.83
N GLY A 322 -27.62 4.39 -3.31
CA GLY A 322 -29.04 4.70 -3.32
C GLY A 322 -29.76 4.07 -4.50
N THR A 323 -30.88 3.38 -4.23
CA THR A 323 -31.76 2.74 -5.22
C THR A 323 -33.20 3.24 -5.12
N GLY A 324 -33.48 4.26 -4.30
CA GLY A 324 -34.84 4.74 -4.04
C GLY A 324 -35.46 5.56 -5.17
N ILE A 325 -35.88 6.79 -4.85
CA ILE A 325 -36.49 7.70 -5.84
C ILE A 325 -35.55 7.88 -7.03
N MET A 326 -36.09 7.76 -8.24
CA MET A 326 -35.34 7.77 -9.52
C MET A 326 -34.22 6.73 -9.63
N GLY A 327 -34.24 5.67 -8.80
CA GLY A 327 -33.20 4.64 -8.76
C GLY A 327 -31.85 5.12 -8.20
N ARG A 328 -31.81 6.31 -7.59
CA ARG A 328 -30.57 6.96 -7.13
C ARG A 328 -30.61 7.54 -5.73
N MET A 329 -31.79 7.91 -5.22
CA MET A 329 -31.91 8.51 -3.89
C MET A 329 -31.70 7.48 -2.77
N GLY A 330 -31.21 7.95 -1.63
CA GLY A 330 -30.79 7.10 -0.51
C GLY A 330 -31.90 6.59 0.42
N ASN A 331 -33.18 6.90 0.15
CA ASN A 331 -34.30 6.40 0.97
C ASN A 331 -34.51 4.88 0.87
N LYS A 332 -33.92 4.25 -0.14
CA LYS A 332 -33.75 2.81 -0.32
C LYS A 332 -32.36 2.58 -0.92
N GLY A 333 -31.82 1.38 -0.75
CA GLY A 333 -30.50 1.03 -1.27
C GLY A 333 -29.70 0.22 -0.27
N GLY A 334 -28.39 0.44 -0.24
CA GLY A 334 -27.51 -0.26 0.68
C GLY A 334 -26.26 0.53 1.06
N VAL A 335 -25.72 0.18 2.21
CA VAL A 335 -24.41 0.62 2.69
C VAL A 335 -23.57 -0.62 2.95
N ALA A 336 -22.26 -0.52 2.76
CA ALA A 336 -21.38 -1.64 2.98
C ALA A 336 -20.08 -1.22 3.65
N ILE A 337 -19.55 -2.09 4.50
CA ILE A 337 -18.21 -2.00 5.08
C ILE A 337 -17.46 -3.24 4.64
N ARG A 338 -16.32 -3.06 3.96
CA ARG A 338 -15.38 -4.14 3.69
C ARG A 338 -14.11 -3.95 4.49
N PHE A 339 -13.49 -5.05 4.86
CA PHE A 339 -12.23 -5.05 5.61
C PHE A 339 -11.52 -6.38 5.40
N LYS A 340 -10.24 -6.41 5.74
CA LYS A 340 -9.45 -7.63 5.83
C LYS A 340 -9.19 -7.93 7.31
N PHE A 341 -9.59 -9.11 7.76
CA PHE A 341 -9.33 -9.60 9.10
C PHE A 341 -8.32 -10.75 9.02
N HIS A 342 -7.14 -10.52 9.59
CA HIS A 342 -5.95 -11.33 9.29
C HIS A 342 -5.73 -11.46 7.78
N ASN A 343 -5.78 -12.67 7.21
CA ASN A 343 -5.67 -12.92 5.77
C ASN A 343 -7.01 -13.17 5.07
N THR A 344 -8.14 -13.00 5.75
CA THR A 344 -9.48 -13.20 5.17
C THR A 344 -10.15 -11.86 4.87
N SER A 345 -10.67 -11.71 3.65
CA SER A 345 -11.43 -10.53 3.22
C SER A 345 -12.93 -10.70 3.53
N VAL A 346 -13.52 -9.69 4.19
CA VAL A 346 -14.91 -9.70 4.65
C VAL A 346 -15.64 -8.47 4.10
N CYS A 347 -16.85 -8.66 3.59
CA CYS A 347 -17.75 -7.58 3.17
C CYS A 347 -19.10 -7.74 3.86
N VAL A 348 -19.52 -6.70 4.59
CA VAL A 348 -20.80 -6.64 5.28
C VAL A 348 -21.68 -5.61 4.59
N VAL A 349 -22.85 -6.02 4.14
CA VAL A 349 -23.81 -5.18 3.41
C VAL A 349 -25.08 -5.07 4.24
N ASN A 350 -25.51 -3.84 4.52
CA ASN A 350 -26.83 -3.54 5.07
C ASN A 350 -27.68 -2.90 3.96
N SER A 351 -28.87 -3.42 3.69
CA SER A 351 -29.79 -2.86 2.70
C SER A 351 -31.20 -2.60 3.21
N HIS A 352 -31.84 -1.61 2.60
CA HIS A 352 -33.27 -1.36 2.72
C HIS A 352 -33.87 -1.35 1.31
N LEU A 353 -34.52 -2.46 0.93
CA LEU A 353 -35.04 -2.66 -0.43
C LEU A 353 -36.48 -2.14 -0.59
N ALA A 354 -36.94 -2.01 -1.83
CA ALA A 354 -38.28 -1.52 -2.16
C ALA A 354 -39.41 -2.22 -1.38
N ALA A 355 -40.30 -1.41 -0.81
CA ALA A 355 -41.46 -1.84 -0.04
C ALA A 355 -42.63 -2.26 -0.96
N HIS A 356 -43.74 -2.69 -0.36
CA HIS A 356 -44.98 -3.20 -0.99
C HIS A 356 -44.88 -4.63 -1.50
N THR A 357 -45.98 -5.38 -1.41
CA THR A 357 -46.01 -6.82 -1.67
C THR A 357 -45.71 -7.12 -3.14
N GLU A 358 -46.26 -6.31 -4.04
CA GLU A 358 -46.21 -6.49 -5.50
C GLU A 358 -44.81 -6.23 -6.09
N GLU A 359 -43.95 -5.51 -5.37
CA GLU A 359 -42.68 -4.96 -5.87
C GLU A 359 -41.47 -5.91 -5.71
N TYR A 360 -41.66 -7.24 -5.77
CA TYR A 360 -40.55 -8.19 -5.60
C TYR A 360 -39.55 -8.13 -6.77
N GLU A 361 -40.02 -7.87 -7.99
CA GLU A 361 -39.13 -7.66 -9.14
C GLU A 361 -38.25 -6.42 -8.94
N ARG A 362 -38.82 -5.36 -8.36
CA ARG A 362 -38.06 -4.17 -7.98
C ARG A 362 -37.06 -4.47 -6.87
N ARG A 363 -37.39 -5.27 -5.86
CA ARG A 363 -36.42 -5.74 -4.85
C ARG A 363 -35.27 -6.54 -5.48
N ASN A 364 -35.57 -7.41 -6.44
CA ASN A 364 -34.54 -8.13 -7.20
C ASN A 364 -33.63 -7.15 -7.96
N GLN A 365 -34.21 -6.09 -8.55
CA GLN A 365 -33.43 -5.06 -9.24
C GLN A 365 -32.59 -4.21 -8.28
N ASP A 366 -33.13 -3.80 -7.13
CA ASP A 366 -32.38 -3.08 -6.10
C ASP A 366 -31.15 -3.90 -5.65
N PHE A 367 -31.30 -5.22 -5.45
CA PHE A 367 -30.18 -6.13 -5.16
C PHE A 367 -29.12 -6.10 -6.27
N LYS A 368 -29.51 -6.21 -7.54
CA LYS A 368 -28.61 -6.18 -8.70
C LYS A 368 -27.90 -4.82 -8.84
N ASP A 369 -28.62 -3.73 -8.59
CA ASP A 369 -28.08 -2.37 -8.62
C ASP A 369 -27.03 -2.17 -7.53
N ILE A 370 -27.30 -2.63 -6.30
CA ILE A 370 -26.33 -2.61 -5.20
C ILE A 370 -25.08 -3.42 -5.57
N CYS A 371 -25.25 -4.64 -6.08
CA CYS A 371 -24.12 -5.50 -6.46
C CYS A 371 -23.23 -4.91 -7.56
N SER A 372 -23.83 -4.23 -8.54
CA SER A 372 -23.11 -3.70 -9.71
C SER A 372 -22.47 -2.33 -9.45
N ARG A 373 -23.08 -1.49 -8.61
CA ARG A 373 -22.66 -0.10 -8.37
C ARG A 373 -21.77 0.06 -7.15
N MET A 374 -21.81 -0.87 -6.19
CA MET A 374 -20.96 -0.81 -4.99
C MET A 374 -19.52 -1.20 -5.32
N GLN A 375 -18.61 -0.22 -5.30
CA GLN A 375 -17.20 -0.38 -5.70
C GLN A 375 -16.27 0.26 -4.68
N PHE A 376 -15.43 -0.55 -4.02
CA PHE A 376 -14.51 -0.09 -3.00
C PHE A 376 -13.13 0.24 -3.60
N CYS A 377 -12.52 1.32 -3.10
CA CYS A 377 -11.15 1.68 -3.46
C CYS A 377 -10.15 0.60 -3.04
N GLN A 378 -9.05 0.48 -3.79
CA GLN A 378 -7.91 -0.36 -3.44
C GLN A 378 -6.67 0.50 -3.19
N SER A 379 -5.74 -0.01 -2.37
CA SER A 379 -4.49 0.69 -2.07
C SER A 379 -3.58 0.85 -3.30
N ASP A 380 -3.66 -0.07 -4.27
CA ASP A 380 -3.00 0.06 -5.57
C ASP A 380 -3.98 0.69 -6.58
N PRO A 381 -3.77 1.95 -7.00
CA PRO A 381 -4.66 2.63 -7.93
C PRO A 381 -4.63 2.04 -9.36
N ASN A 382 -3.69 1.13 -9.66
CA ASN A 382 -3.63 0.46 -10.97
C ASN A 382 -4.54 -0.79 -11.04
N LEU A 383 -5.08 -1.24 -9.92
CA LEU A 383 -5.98 -2.38 -9.87
C LEU A 383 -7.45 -1.92 -9.97
N PRO A 384 -8.34 -2.74 -10.55
CA PRO A 384 -9.76 -2.41 -10.63
C PRO A 384 -10.39 -2.35 -9.23
N PRO A 385 -11.41 -1.50 -9.01
CA PRO A 385 -12.14 -1.44 -7.74
C PRO A 385 -12.67 -2.82 -7.32
N LEU A 386 -12.71 -3.07 -6.01
CA LEU A 386 -13.31 -4.29 -5.49
C LEU A 386 -14.83 -4.17 -5.51
N THR A 387 -15.50 -5.21 -5.96
CA THR A 387 -16.96 -5.35 -5.82
C THR A 387 -17.29 -6.26 -4.63
N ILE A 388 -18.56 -6.25 -4.19
CA ILE A 388 -19.04 -7.10 -3.08
C ILE A 388 -18.64 -8.57 -3.31
N GLY A 389 -18.82 -9.08 -4.53
CA GLY A 389 -18.53 -10.48 -4.90
C GLY A 389 -17.06 -10.90 -4.90
N LYS A 390 -16.12 -9.98 -4.65
CA LYS A 390 -14.66 -10.24 -4.62
C LYS A 390 -14.11 -10.38 -3.18
N HIS A 391 -14.92 -10.87 -2.25
CA HIS A 391 -14.54 -11.11 -0.86
C HIS A 391 -14.74 -12.59 -0.50
N ASP A 392 -13.92 -13.09 0.42
CA ASP A 392 -13.97 -14.49 0.89
C ASP A 392 -15.26 -14.76 1.69
N VAL A 393 -15.67 -13.77 2.49
CA VAL A 393 -16.86 -13.81 3.33
C VAL A 393 -17.73 -12.59 3.02
N ILE A 394 -19.00 -12.84 2.69
CA ILE A 394 -20.00 -11.80 2.46
C ILE A 394 -21.15 -12.05 3.44
N LEU A 395 -21.48 -11.04 4.24
CA LEU A 395 -22.63 -11.02 5.14
C LEU A 395 -23.60 -9.95 4.65
N TRP A 396 -24.81 -10.34 4.29
CA TRP A 396 -25.83 -9.42 3.78
C TRP A 396 -27.02 -9.43 4.72
N LEU A 397 -27.33 -8.27 5.31
CA LEU A 397 -28.41 -8.09 6.27
C LEU A 397 -29.30 -6.91 5.85
N GLY A 398 -30.49 -6.83 6.43
CA GLY A 398 -31.31 -5.63 6.33
C GLY A 398 -32.81 -5.89 6.31
N ASP A 399 -33.57 -4.81 6.13
CA ASP A 399 -34.96 -4.87 5.71
C ASP A 399 -35.00 -5.11 4.20
N LEU A 400 -35.05 -6.40 3.83
CA LEU A 400 -35.11 -6.82 2.44
C LEU A 400 -36.53 -6.71 1.87
N ASN A 401 -37.53 -6.42 2.71
CA ASN A 401 -38.91 -6.12 2.34
C ASN A 401 -39.67 -7.18 1.52
N TYR A 402 -39.14 -8.39 1.37
CA TYR A 402 -39.89 -9.51 0.77
C TYR A 402 -41.06 -9.92 1.67
N ARG A 403 -42.18 -10.29 1.05
CA ARG A 403 -43.46 -10.54 1.70
C ARG A 403 -43.92 -11.98 1.48
N LEU A 404 -45.01 -12.34 2.15
CA LEU A 404 -45.75 -13.57 1.88
C LEU A 404 -46.74 -13.34 0.73
N GLU A 405 -46.80 -14.28 -0.20
CA GLU A 405 -47.78 -14.31 -1.30
C GLU A 405 -48.87 -15.36 -1.06
N GLU A 406 -49.97 -15.26 -1.81
CA GLU A 406 -51.05 -16.27 -1.91
C GLU A 406 -51.87 -16.57 -0.64
N LEU A 407 -51.47 -16.04 0.53
CA LEU A 407 -52.17 -16.19 1.78
C LEU A 407 -52.82 -14.87 2.22
N ASP A 408 -54.03 -14.95 2.77
CA ASP A 408 -54.68 -13.81 3.41
C ASP A 408 -54.17 -13.58 4.84
N VAL A 409 -54.50 -12.42 5.40
CA VAL A 409 -54.04 -12.01 6.75
C VAL A 409 -54.47 -13.03 7.81
N ALA A 410 -55.68 -13.59 7.71
CA ALA A 410 -56.23 -14.50 8.70
C ALA A 410 -55.47 -15.84 8.70
N ARG A 411 -55.22 -16.41 7.52
CA ARG A 411 -54.46 -17.67 7.38
C ARG A 411 -53.00 -17.49 7.80
N VAL A 412 -52.37 -16.35 7.48
CA VAL A 412 -51.01 -16.06 7.96
C VAL A 412 -50.97 -16.00 9.48
N LYS A 413 -51.88 -15.25 10.11
CA LYS A 413 -51.95 -15.15 11.58
C LYS A 413 -52.19 -16.52 12.24
N GLN A 414 -53.07 -17.34 11.66
CA GLN A 414 -53.33 -18.71 12.11
C GLN A 414 -52.05 -19.57 12.07
N LEU A 415 -51.35 -19.60 10.94
CA LEU A 415 -50.12 -20.39 10.78
C LEU A 415 -49.00 -19.94 11.72
N VAL A 416 -48.93 -18.64 12.01
CA VAL A 416 -48.00 -18.09 13.00
C VAL A 416 -48.35 -18.56 14.42
N GLU A 417 -49.64 -18.56 14.78
CA GLU A 417 -50.12 -19.05 16.08
C GLU A 417 -49.86 -20.55 16.25
N GLU A 418 -50.05 -21.34 15.18
CA GLU A 418 -49.73 -22.76 15.10
C GLU A 418 -48.21 -23.04 15.06
N LYS A 419 -47.37 -22.00 14.97
CA LYS A 419 -45.91 -22.07 14.79
C LYS A 419 -45.49 -22.89 13.56
N ALA A 420 -46.33 -22.94 12.54
CA ALA A 420 -46.11 -23.66 11.28
C ALA A 420 -45.20 -22.86 10.32
N PHE A 421 -44.05 -22.39 10.81
CA PHE A 421 -43.15 -21.50 10.05
C PHE A 421 -42.58 -22.15 8.79
N LEU A 422 -42.34 -23.46 8.82
CA LEU A 422 -41.85 -24.21 7.66
C LEU A 422 -42.86 -24.23 6.50
N GLU A 423 -44.16 -24.36 6.80
CA GLU A 423 -45.24 -24.24 5.82
C GLU A 423 -45.33 -22.81 5.30
N LEU A 424 -45.34 -21.84 6.22
CA LEU A 424 -45.46 -20.42 5.89
C LEU A 424 -44.29 -19.93 5.00
N CYS A 425 -43.08 -20.44 5.21
CA CYS A 425 -41.89 -20.13 4.39
C CYS A 425 -42.02 -20.56 2.92
N GLN A 426 -42.94 -21.47 2.56
CA GLN A 426 -43.18 -21.83 1.14
C GLN A 426 -43.78 -20.68 0.33
N TYR A 427 -44.39 -19.71 1.04
CA TYR A 427 -45.02 -18.53 0.49
C TYR A 427 -44.14 -17.28 0.57
N ASP A 428 -42.93 -17.40 1.13
CA ASP A 428 -41.97 -16.30 1.24
C ASP A 428 -41.35 -15.97 -0.11
N GLN A 429 -41.52 -14.72 -0.56
CA GLN A 429 -40.98 -14.26 -1.83
C GLN A 429 -39.45 -14.40 -1.88
N LEU A 430 -38.70 -14.08 -0.81
CA LEU A 430 -37.25 -14.18 -0.85
C LEU A 430 -36.78 -15.62 -1.11
N LYS A 431 -37.33 -16.60 -0.38
CA LYS A 431 -37.03 -18.02 -0.62
C LYS A 431 -37.33 -18.42 -2.08
N ARG A 432 -38.46 -17.97 -2.64
CA ARG A 432 -38.83 -18.22 -4.05
C ARG A 432 -37.84 -17.58 -5.03
N GLN A 433 -37.48 -16.31 -4.83
CA GLN A 433 -36.56 -15.58 -5.69
C GLN A 433 -35.12 -16.14 -5.63
N MET A 434 -34.66 -16.57 -4.45
CA MET A 434 -33.38 -17.27 -4.28
C MET A 434 -33.38 -18.62 -5.01
N LYS A 435 -34.44 -19.43 -4.84
CA LYS A 435 -34.59 -20.73 -5.51
C LYS A 435 -34.62 -20.60 -7.04
N ALA A 436 -35.20 -19.51 -7.54
CA ALA A 436 -35.25 -19.20 -8.96
C ALA A 436 -33.95 -18.54 -9.50
N ASN A 437 -32.94 -18.33 -8.65
CA ASN A 437 -31.72 -17.57 -8.96
C ASN A 437 -31.99 -16.15 -9.51
N ALA A 438 -33.11 -15.53 -9.12
CA ALA A 438 -33.49 -14.19 -9.57
C ALA A 438 -32.79 -13.08 -8.77
N ALA A 439 -32.48 -13.35 -7.50
CA ALA A 439 -31.73 -12.50 -6.59
C ALA A 439 -30.96 -13.36 -5.57
N PHE A 440 -29.90 -12.79 -4.98
CA PHE A 440 -29.07 -13.45 -3.96
C PHE A 440 -28.48 -14.80 -4.39
N GLU A 441 -28.03 -14.90 -5.64
CA GLU A 441 -27.43 -16.13 -6.18
C GLU A 441 -26.19 -16.59 -5.39
N GLY A 442 -26.23 -17.84 -4.93
CA GLY A 442 -25.17 -18.46 -4.14
C GLY A 442 -25.09 -17.97 -2.69
N PHE A 443 -26.03 -17.15 -2.22
CA PHE A 443 -26.19 -16.87 -0.79
C PHE A 443 -26.95 -18.00 -0.11
N THR A 444 -26.66 -18.19 1.17
CA THR A 444 -27.37 -19.09 2.08
C THR A 444 -28.10 -18.26 3.12
N GLU A 445 -29.25 -18.75 3.56
CA GLU A 445 -30.01 -18.20 4.68
C GLU A 445 -30.36 -19.35 5.63
N GLY A 446 -30.34 -19.05 6.93
CA GLY A 446 -30.70 -20.01 7.97
C GLY A 446 -32.14 -20.50 7.88
N GLU A 447 -32.41 -21.59 8.58
CA GLU A 447 -33.79 -22.00 8.83
C GLU A 447 -34.48 -20.94 9.72
N ILE A 448 -35.68 -20.53 9.33
CA ILE A 448 -36.45 -19.52 10.05
C ILE A 448 -37.32 -20.24 11.08
N SER A 449 -36.92 -20.15 12.34
CA SER A 449 -37.63 -20.73 13.49
C SER A 449 -38.33 -19.68 14.36
N PHE A 450 -38.55 -18.48 13.84
CA PHE A 450 -39.15 -17.35 14.54
C PHE A 450 -40.30 -16.72 13.73
N GLN A 451 -41.26 -16.11 14.41
CA GLN A 451 -42.43 -15.49 13.77
C GLN A 451 -42.05 -14.27 12.91
N PRO A 452 -42.88 -13.88 11.92
CA PRO A 452 -42.69 -12.68 11.12
C PRO A 452 -42.32 -11.44 11.93
N THR A 453 -41.38 -10.64 11.44
CA THR A 453 -40.84 -9.49 12.16
C THR A 453 -41.53 -8.17 11.81
N TYR A 454 -42.45 -8.20 10.85
CA TYR A 454 -43.27 -7.09 10.40
C TYR A 454 -44.72 -7.59 10.23
N LYS A 455 -45.79 -6.81 10.42
CA LYS A 455 -45.86 -5.45 10.97
C LYS A 455 -46.58 -5.48 12.31
N TYR A 456 -45.99 -4.85 13.32
CA TYR A 456 -46.56 -4.70 14.65
C TYR A 456 -47.10 -3.29 14.86
N ASP A 457 -48.01 -3.13 15.81
CA ASP A 457 -48.31 -1.82 16.37
C ASP A 457 -47.14 -1.39 17.27
N ALA A 458 -46.66 -0.16 17.08
CA ALA A 458 -45.49 0.35 17.80
C ALA A 458 -45.78 0.40 19.31
N GLY A 459 -44.85 -0.13 20.11
CA GLY A 459 -44.95 -0.23 21.57
C GLY A 459 -45.53 -1.55 22.10
N CYS A 460 -46.07 -2.44 21.25
CA CYS A 460 -46.60 -3.72 21.68
C CYS A 460 -46.17 -4.91 20.77
N ASP A 461 -46.78 -6.07 21.02
CA ASP A 461 -46.58 -7.29 20.22
C ASP A 461 -47.83 -7.64 19.40
N ASP A 462 -48.80 -6.72 19.34
CA ASP A 462 -50.00 -6.89 18.54
C ASP A 462 -49.67 -6.62 17.07
N TRP A 463 -50.26 -7.43 16.19
CA TRP A 463 -50.17 -7.20 14.75
C TRP A 463 -50.89 -5.91 14.35
N ASP A 464 -50.43 -5.30 13.26
CA ASP A 464 -50.98 -4.05 12.70
C ASP A 464 -52.52 -3.99 12.74
N THR A 465 -53.05 -3.13 13.62
CA THR A 465 -54.49 -2.88 13.77
C THR A 465 -54.95 -1.67 12.96
N SER A 466 -54.05 -1.02 12.23
CA SER A 466 -54.41 0.11 11.36
C SER A 466 -55.37 -0.31 10.24
N GLU A 467 -56.00 0.68 9.59
CA GLU A 467 -56.89 0.45 8.44
C GLU A 467 -56.21 -0.34 7.29
N LYS A 468 -54.87 -0.30 7.22
CA LYS A 468 -54.11 -1.01 6.20
C LYS A 468 -53.94 -2.50 6.49
N CYS A 469 -54.13 -2.93 7.74
CA CYS A 469 -54.10 -4.32 8.23
C CYS A 469 -53.06 -5.17 7.47
N ARG A 470 -51.79 -4.77 7.56
CA ARG A 470 -50.72 -5.37 6.77
C ARG A 470 -50.57 -6.87 7.11
N VAL A 471 -50.40 -7.68 6.06
CA VAL A 471 -50.05 -9.10 6.21
C VAL A 471 -48.68 -9.20 6.91
N PRO A 472 -48.54 -10.03 7.96
CA PRO A 472 -47.25 -10.27 8.57
C PRO A 472 -46.22 -10.82 7.57
N ALA A 473 -44.96 -10.39 7.67
CA ALA A 473 -43.88 -10.80 6.77
C ALA A 473 -42.50 -10.86 7.46
N TRP A 474 -41.62 -11.72 6.93
CA TRP A 474 -40.19 -11.72 7.27
C TRP A 474 -39.45 -10.74 6.37
N CYS A 475 -39.60 -9.45 6.69
CA CYS A 475 -38.92 -8.36 6.00
C CYS A 475 -37.41 -8.33 6.35
N ASP A 476 -37.08 -8.60 7.62
CA ASP A 476 -35.74 -8.43 8.19
C ASP A 476 -34.94 -9.74 8.10
N ARG A 477 -33.87 -9.75 7.29
CA ARG A 477 -33.19 -10.99 6.90
C ARG A 477 -31.68 -10.89 7.03
N ILE A 478 -31.02 -12.05 7.21
CA ILE A 478 -29.56 -12.17 7.27
C ILE A 478 -29.14 -13.37 6.43
N LEU A 479 -28.35 -13.09 5.39
CA LEU A 479 -27.82 -14.06 4.45
C LEU A 479 -26.29 -14.00 4.46
N TRP A 480 -25.65 -15.08 4.01
CA TRP A 480 -24.20 -15.11 3.86
C TRP A 480 -23.76 -15.86 2.61
N LYS A 481 -22.54 -15.58 2.16
CA LYS A 481 -21.86 -16.29 1.08
C LYS A 481 -20.38 -16.38 1.40
N GLY A 482 -19.77 -17.53 1.19
CA GLY A 482 -18.37 -17.78 1.50
C GLY A 482 -18.13 -19.21 1.98
N GLN A 483 -16.87 -19.51 2.31
CA GLN A 483 -16.46 -20.79 2.88
C GLN A 483 -16.21 -20.65 4.39
N ASN A 484 -16.18 -21.77 5.10
CA ASN A 484 -15.84 -21.82 6.54
C ASN A 484 -16.78 -20.97 7.42
N ILE A 485 -18.05 -20.84 7.05
CA ILE A 485 -19.07 -20.13 7.83
C ILE A 485 -20.04 -21.16 8.41
N ALA A 486 -20.13 -21.25 9.73
CA ALA A 486 -21.11 -22.05 10.44
C ALA A 486 -22.08 -21.11 11.18
N GLN A 487 -23.35 -21.13 10.81
CA GLN A 487 -24.38 -20.39 11.53
C GLN A 487 -24.73 -21.12 12.82
N LEU A 488 -24.58 -20.45 13.97
CA LEU A 488 -24.87 -20.99 15.30
C LEU A 488 -26.30 -20.70 15.74
N SER A 489 -26.86 -19.58 15.30
CA SER A 489 -28.20 -19.15 15.68
C SER A 489 -28.78 -18.15 14.69
N TYR A 490 -30.11 -18.14 14.55
CA TYR A 490 -30.85 -17.17 13.76
C TYR A 490 -32.20 -16.90 14.43
N ARG A 491 -32.44 -15.67 14.91
CA ARG A 491 -33.58 -15.36 15.79
C ARG A 491 -34.06 -13.91 15.67
N SER A 492 -35.33 -13.67 16.00
CA SER A 492 -35.87 -12.34 16.26
C SER A 492 -35.97 -12.07 17.77
N HIS A 493 -36.11 -10.80 18.15
CA HIS A 493 -36.11 -10.35 19.55
C HIS A 493 -37.39 -9.60 19.89
N MET A 494 -38.42 -10.34 20.30
CA MET A 494 -39.74 -9.79 20.66
C MET A 494 -39.73 -8.83 21.87
N ALA A 495 -38.69 -8.88 22.69
CA ALA A 495 -38.55 -8.03 23.87
C ALA A 495 -38.43 -6.53 23.52
N LEU A 496 -37.94 -6.21 22.32
CA LEU A 496 -37.85 -4.83 21.82
C LEU A 496 -39.14 -4.49 21.10
N LYS A 497 -39.77 -3.38 21.50
CA LYS A 497 -41.11 -2.99 21.02
C LYS A 497 -41.16 -1.55 20.50
N LEU A 498 -40.02 -0.87 20.47
CA LEU A 498 -39.94 0.52 20.02
C LEU A 498 -40.49 0.72 18.59
N SER A 499 -40.18 -0.21 17.69
CA SER A 499 -40.52 -0.16 16.27
C SER A 499 -41.75 -1.02 15.94
N ASP A 500 -42.30 -0.82 14.75
CA ASP A 500 -43.26 -1.73 14.11
C ASP A 500 -42.59 -2.97 13.49
N HIS A 501 -41.26 -3.02 13.54
CA HIS A 501 -40.43 -4.19 13.28
C HIS A 501 -39.85 -4.78 14.57
N LYS A 502 -39.42 -6.05 14.50
CA LYS A 502 -38.65 -6.72 15.56
C LYS A 502 -37.20 -6.92 15.10
N PRO A 503 -36.18 -6.61 15.93
CA PRO A 503 -34.80 -6.80 15.54
C PRO A 503 -34.50 -8.29 15.33
N VAL A 504 -33.57 -8.56 14.42
CA VAL A 504 -33.10 -9.91 14.08
C VAL A 504 -31.62 -10.00 14.36
N SER A 505 -31.16 -11.15 14.85
CA SER A 505 -29.74 -11.47 14.93
C SER A 505 -29.41 -12.87 14.44
N SER A 506 -28.20 -13.00 13.93
CA SER A 506 -27.55 -14.25 13.60
C SER A 506 -26.15 -14.24 14.18
N VAL A 507 -25.71 -15.39 14.70
CA VAL A 507 -24.33 -15.55 15.18
C VAL A 507 -23.67 -16.65 14.36
N PHE A 508 -22.44 -16.39 13.95
CA PHE A 508 -21.65 -17.28 13.11
C PHE A 508 -20.32 -17.61 13.77
N ASP A 509 -19.84 -18.82 13.58
CA ASP A 509 -18.42 -19.13 13.64
C ASP A 509 -17.85 -19.03 12.22
N ILE A 510 -16.91 -18.10 12.03
CA ILE A 510 -16.27 -17.86 10.73
C ILE A 510 -14.80 -18.23 10.84
N GLY A 511 -14.37 -19.19 10.01
CA GLY A 511 -12.98 -19.60 9.89
C GLY A 511 -12.17 -18.56 9.11
N VAL A 512 -11.20 -17.95 9.80
CA VAL A 512 -10.33 -16.89 9.28
C VAL A 512 -8.92 -17.43 9.10
N LYS A 513 -8.27 -17.07 7.99
CA LYS A 513 -6.87 -17.43 7.72
C LYS A 513 -5.94 -16.59 8.59
N VAL A 514 -5.27 -17.22 9.55
CA VAL A 514 -4.29 -16.58 10.43
C VAL A 514 -2.88 -17.02 10.04
N VAL A 515 -1.99 -16.05 9.85
CA VAL A 515 -0.59 -16.26 9.49
C VAL A 515 0.20 -16.81 10.68
N ASN A 516 0.93 -17.89 10.46
CA ASN A 516 1.98 -18.35 11.35
C ASN A 516 3.29 -17.67 10.96
N GLU A 517 3.74 -16.71 11.77
CA GLU A 517 4.93 -15.89 11.51
C GLU A 517 6.21 -16.71 11.30
N GLU A 518 6.36 -17.85 11.98
CA GLU A 518 7.55 -18.68 11.82
C GLU A 518 7.56 -19.40 10.46
N LEU A 519 6.43 -19.95 10.06
CA LEU A 519 6.28 -20.60 8.76
C LEU A 519 6.36 -19.59 7.62
N TYR A 520 5.75 -18.42 7.79
CA TYR A 520 5.82 -17.33 6.82
C TYR A 520 7.28 -16.90 6.60
N ARG A 521 8.04 -16.69 7.68
CA ARG A 521 9.47 -16.34 7.59
C ARG A 521 10.27 -17.43 6.88
N LYS A 522 10.03 -18.71 7.18
CA LYS A 522 10.69 -19.83 6.49
C LYS A 522 10.38 -19.84 4.99
N ALA A 523 9.11 -19.70 4.62
CA ALA A 523 8.67 -19.64 3.23
C ALA A 523 9.28 -18.44 2.49
N PHE A 524 9.30 -17.26 3.12
CA PHE A 524 9.93 -16.07 2.58
C PHE A 524 11.44 -16.25 2.35
N GLU A 525 12.17 -16.76 3.35
CA GLU A 525 13.60 -17.03 3.24
C GLU A 525 13.92 -18.06 2.15
N GLU A 526 13.08 -19.08 1.99
CA GLU A 526 13.22 -20.09 0.94
C GLU A 526 13.00 -19.50 -0.46
N ILE A 527 11.94 -18.70 -0.66
CA ILE A 527 11.70 -17.99 -1.92
C ILE A 527 12.89 -17.10 -2.28
N VAL A 528 13.33 -16.27 -1.33
CA VAL A 528 14.44 -15.33 -1.55
C VAL A 528 15.71 -16.09 -1.91
N ARG A 529 16.03 -17.17 -1.18
CA ARG A 529 17.20 -18.02 -1.46
C ARG A 529 17.10 -18.69 -2.83
N SER A 530 15.90 -19.13 -3.23
CA SER A 530 15.65 -19.71 -4.55
C SER A 530 15.88 -18.68 -5.66
N LEU A 531 15.37 -17.47 -5.50
CA LEU A 531 15.59 -16.36 -6.44
C LEU A 531 17.08 -16.00 -6.53
N ASP A 532 17.79 -15.91 -5.41
CA ASP A 532 19.24 -15.67 -5.41
C ASP A 532 20.01 -16.77 -6.13
N LYS A 533 19.60 -18.04 -5.95
CA LYS A 533 20.22 -19.17 -6.65
C LYS A 533 19.95 -19.09 -8.16
N LEU A 534 18.74 -18.72 -8.57
CA LEU A 534 18.37 -18.53 -9.98
C LEU A 534 19.13 -17.36 -10.60
N GLU A 535 19.23 -16.22 -9.92
CA GLU A 535 20.01 -15.07 -10.38
C GLU A 535 21.48 -15.43 -10.54
N ASN A 536 22.07 -16.12 -9.56
CA ASN A 536 23.46 -16.55 -9.61
C ASN A 536 23.73 -17.58 -10.72
N ALA A 537 22.82 -18.54 -10.94
CA ALA A 537 22.93 -19.51 -12.03
C ALA A 537 22.86 -18.83 -13.41
N ASN A 538 22.07 -17.77 -13.52
CA ASN A 538 21.86 -17.02 -14.76
C ASN A 538 22.85 -15.86 -14.95
N ILE A 539 23.94 -15.78 -14.17
CA ILE A 539 25.01 -14.79 -14.43
C ILE A 539 25.67 -15.13 -15.78
N PRO A 540 25.69 -14.18 -16.74
CA PRO A 540 26.37 -14.36 -18.02
C PRO A 540 27.82 -14.82 -17.84
N SER A 541 28.13 -15.97 -18.43
CA SER A 541 29.47 -16.58 -18.41
C SER A 541 29.76 -17.23 -19.74
N VAL A 542 31.05 -17.31 -20.10
CA VAL A 542 31.52 -17.93 -21.33
C VAL A 542 32.71 -18.84 -21.07
N THR A 543 32.88 -19.84 -21.92
CA THR A 543 34.09 -20.66 -21.99
C THR A 543 34.87 -20.26 -23.24
N LEU A 544 36.14 -19.88 -23.06
CA LEU A 544 37.06 -19.55 -24.15
C LEU A 544 37.86 -20.79 -24.56
N SER A 545 37.99 -21.07 -25.85
CA SER A 545 38.78 -22.21 -26.33
C SER A 545 40.28 -22.06 -26.04
N ARG A 546 40.78 -20.81 -26.04
CA ARG A 546 42.16 -20.43 -25.75
C ARG A 546 42.15 -19.12 -24.96
N ARG A 547 43.09 -18.98 -24.03
CA ARG A 547 43.34 -17.74 -23.27
C ARG A 547 44.73 -17.17 -23.49
N GLU A 548 45.62 -18.00 -24.02
CA GLU A 548 46.98 -17.64 -24.39
C GLU A 548 47.14 -17.91 -25.88
N ILE A 549 47.49 -16.87 -26.62
CA ILE A 549 47.61 -16.89 -28.06
C ILE A 549 49.02 -16.40 -28.38
N HIS A 550 49.80 -17.26 -29.03
CA HIS A 550 51.18 -16.99 -29.41
C HIS A 550 51.28 -16.91 -30.92
N PHE A 551 51.88 -15.84 -31.43
CA PHE A 551 52.16 -15.63 -32.85
C PHE A 551 53.64 -15.87 -33.12
N GLU A 552 53.92 -16.91 -33.92
CA GLU A 552 55.29 -17.26 -34.28
C GLU A 552 55.74 -16.54 -35.54
N ASP A 553 56.97 -16.04 -35.52
CA ASP A 553 57.66 -15.50 -36.69
C ASP A 553 56.88 -14.39 -37.42
N VAL A 554 56.38 -13.41 -36.67
CA VAL A 554 55.64 -12.26 -37.22
C VAL A 554 56.56 -11.42 -38.09
N LYS A 555 56.17 -11.18 -39.34
CA LYS A 555 56.96 -10.46 -40.35
C LYS A 555 56.33 -9.12 -40.73
N TYR A 556 57.16 -8.21 -41.22
CA TYR A 556 56.73 -6.91 -41.73
C TYR A 556 55.74 -7.06 -42.90
N MET A 557 54.62 -6.32 -42.83
CA MET A 557 53.55 -6.28 -43.85
C MET A 557 52.95 -7.66 -44.18
N GLN A 558 53.05 -8.62 -43.26
CA GLN A 558 52.42 -9.92 -43.36
C GLN A 558 51.38 -10.08 -42.24
N LEU A 559 50.11 -10.22 -42.64
CA LEU A 559 49.02 -10.49 -41.71
C LEU A 559 49.12 -11.93 -41.20
N GLN A 560 49.14 -12.10 -39.88
CA GLN A 560 48.92 -13.37 -39.23
C GLN A 560 47.59 -13.35 -38.47
N VAL A 561 46.87 -14.47 -38.51
CA VAL A 561 45.53 -14.58 -37.90
C VAL A 561 45.46 -15.84 -37.06
N GLU A 562 45.14 -15.67 -35.79
CA GLU A 562 44.82 -16.77 -34.87
C GLU A 562 43.35 -16.69 -34.47
N ARG A 563 42.72 -17.85 -34.28
CA ARG A 563 41.30 -17.92 -33.94
C ARG A 563 41.08 -18.53 -32.57
N PHE A 564 40.12 -17.99 -31.84
CA PHE A 564 39.57 -18.63 -30.66
C PHE A 564 38.04 -18.53 -30.66
N THR A 565 37.41 -19.50 -30.03
CA THR A 565 35.95 -19.61 -29.96
C THR A 565 35.48 -19.25 -28.56
N ILE A 566 34.41 -18.47 -28.50
CA ILE A 566 33.68 -18.16 -27.28
C ILE A 566 32.44 -19.06 -27.28
N ARG A 567 32.25 -19.86 -26.23
CA ARG A 567 31.03 -20.67 -26.03
C ARG A 567 30.23 -20.09 -24.87
N ASN A 568 28.93 -19.89 -25.07
CA ASN A 568 28.03 -19.48 -23.99
C ASN A 568 27.98 -20.52 -22.87
N GLY A 569 27.82 -20.03 -21.64
CA GLY A 569 27.27 -20.82 -20.55
C GLY A 569 25.76 -21.00 -20.71
N GLN A 570 25.03 -20.93 -19.59
CA GLN A 570 23.57 -21.11 -19.57
C GLN A 570 22.79 -19.99 -20.25
N VAL A 571 23.34 -18.76 -20.26
CA VAL A 571 22.65 -17.57 -20.78
C VAL A 571 23.40 -17.03 -21.98
N PRO A 572 22.74 -16.77 -23.12
CA PRO A 572 23.34 -16.07 -24.24
C PRO A 572 23.81 -14.67 -23.82
N CYS A 573 25.05 -14.34 -24.13
CA CYS A 573 25.63 -13.07 -23.72
C CYS A 573 26.34 -12.36 -24.87
N GLN A 574 26.35 -11.04 -24.75
CA GLN A 574 27.12 -10.16 -25.62
C GLN A 574 28.50 -9.95 -24.98
N PHE A 575 29.54 -9.96 -25.81
CA PHE A 575 30.89 -9.60 -25.39
C PHE A 575 31.36 -8.32 -26.07
N GLU A 576 32.30 -7.63 -25.44
CA GLU A 576 33.04 -6.50 -25.97
C GLU A 576 34.45 -6.48 -25.41
N PHE A 577 35.44 -6.16 -26.24
CA PHE A 577 36.79 -5.86 -25.76
C PHE A 577 36.87 -4.42 -25.25
N ILE A 578 37.19 -4.27 -23.97
CA ILE A 578 37.23 -2.96 -23.30
C ILE A 578 38.67 -2.47 -23.10
N SER A 579 38.83 -1.14 -23.07
CA SER A 579 40.13 -0.52 -22.78
C SER A 579 40.57 -0.76 -21.34
N LYS A 580 41.89 -0.97 -21.17
CA LYS A 580 42.53 -0.97 -19.86
C LYS A 580 42.45 0.45 -19.24
N PRO A 581 42.43 0.61 -17.90
CA PRO A 581 42.19 1.91 -17.26
C PRO A 581 43.10 3.05 -17.71
N ASP A 582 44.34 2.75 -18.08
CA ASP A 582 45.35 3.74 -18.50
C ASP A 582 45.52 3.84 -20.03
N GLU A 583 44.72 3.11 -20.81
CA GLU A 583 44.82 3.04 -22.26
C GLU A 583 43.57 3.56 -22.97
N LYS A 584 43.75 4.23 -24.12
CA LYS A 584 42.62 4.74 -24.92
C LYS A 584 41.99 3.64 -25.78
N THR A 585 42.75 2.66 -26.19
CA THR A 585 42.33 1.54 -27.04
C THR A 585 42.30 0.24 -26.24
N TYR A 586 41.53 -0.74 -26.71
CA TYR A 586 41.43 -2.07 -26.07
C TYR A 586 42.64 -2.98 -26.37
N CYS A 587 43.44 -2.60 -27.36
CA CYS A 587 44.63 -3.31 -27.81
C CYS A 587 45.69 -2.34 -28.33
N LYS A 588 46.92 -2.85 -28.49
CA LYS A 588 48.03 -2.17 -29.18
C LYS A 588 47.81 -2.10 -30.69
N ALA A 589 48.50 -1.17 -31.35
CA ALA A 589 48.28 -0.82 -32.77
C ALA A 589 48.58 -1.94 -33.78
N TRP A 590 49.39 -2.94 -33.40
CA TRP A 590 49.71 -4.09 -34.24
C TRP A 590 48.72 -5.26 -34.08
N LEU A 591 47.76 -5.16 -33.15
CA LEU A 591 46.78 -6.19 -32.84
C LEU A 591 45.37 -5.69 -33.14
N THR A 592 44.50 -6.55 -33.66
CA THR A 592 43.08 -6.25 -33.84
C THR A 592 42.24 -7.50 -33.56
N ALA A 593 41.11 -7.33 -32.88
CA ALA A 593 40.15 -8.42 -32.66
C ALA A 593 38.92 -8.23 -33.55
N ASN A 594 38.55 -9.27 -34.30
CA ASN A 594 37.45 -9.23 -35.26
C ASN A 594 36.47 -10.42 -35.05
N PRO A 595 35.21 -10.19 -34.67
CA PRO A 595 34.65 -8.90 -34.25
C PRO A 595 35.14 -8.48 -32.85
N CYS A 596 35.28 -7.17 -32.60
CA CYS A 596 35.67 -6.64 -31.29
C CYS A 596 34.51 -6.59 -30.28
N LYS A 597 33.28 -6.73 -30.76
CA LYS A 597 32.05 -6.89 -29.96
C LYS A 597 31.00 -7.66 -30.74
N GLY A 598 30.15 -8.42 -30.05
CA GLY A 598 29.05 -9.10 -30.72
C GLY A 598 28.42 -10.23 -29.93
N PHE A 599 27.61 -11.01 -30.64
CA PHE A 599 27.00 -12.25 -30.18
C PHE A 599 27.74 -13.41 -30.90
N LEU A 600 28.16 -14.40 -30.13
CA LEU A 600 29.18 -15.42 -30.44
C LEU A 600 29.13 -16.04 -31.84
N LEU A 601 30.32 -16.38 -32.37
CA LEU A 601 30.55 -17.40 -33.42
C LEU A 601 32.03 -17.84 -33.46
N SER A 602 32.98 -16.92 -33.57
CA SER A 602 34.44 -17.12 -33.49
C SER A 602 35.07 -15.73 -33.52
N VAL A 603 36.17 -15.50 -32.79
CA VAL A 603 36.92 -14.24 -32.85
C VAL A 603 38.28 -14.51 -33.49
N GLU A 604 38.63 -13.67 -34.44
CA GLU A 604 39.92 -13.66 -35.12
C GLU A 604 40.79 -12.58 -34.48
N LEU A 605 41.98 -12.97 -34.02
CA LEU A 605 43.02 -12.04 -33.62
C LEU A 605 43.98 -11.88 -34.79
N GLU A 606 44.03 -10.66 -35.29
CA GLU A 606 44.82 -10.24 -36.43
C GLU A 606 46.06 -9.49 -35.91
N VAL A 607 47.25 -10.03 -36.20
CA VAL A 607 48.53 -9.35 -35.95
C VAL A 607 49.08 -8.84 -37.27
N PHE A 608 49.28 -7.54 -37.35
CA PHE A 608 49.79 -6.88 -38.54
C PHE A 608 50.81 -5.80 -38.19
N VAL A 609 52.08 -6.09 -38.48
CA VAL A 609 53.17 -5.14 -38.29
C VAL A 609 53.34 -4.30 -39.55
N ASN A 610 53.13 -2.99 -39.42
CA ASN A 610 53.19 -2.00 -40.50
C ASN A 610 54.35 -1.02 -40.28
N LYS A 611 54.52 -0.05 -41.19
CA LYS A 611 55.60 0.95 -41.09
C LYS A 611 55.62 1.70 -39.75
N SER A 612 54.47 2.01 -39.16
CA SER A 612 54.40 2.75 -37.89
C SER A 612 54.81 1.94 -36.67
N THR A 613 54.61 0.62 -36.68
CA THR A 613 54.90 -0.27 -35.53
C THR A 613 56.26 -0.96 -35.66
N ALA A 614 56.69 -1.25 -36.89
CA ALA A 614 57.95 -1.92 -37.19
C ALA A 614 59.17 -1.19 -36.63
N THR A 615 59.19 0.15 -36.62
CA THR A 615 60.29 0.95 -36.06
C THR A 615 60.53 0.63 -34.59
N HIS A 616 59.46 0.64 -33.79
CA HIS A 616 59.50 0.42 -32.34
C HIS A 616 59.77 -1.04 -31.99
N LEU A 617 59.29 -1.98 -32.82
CA LEU A 617 59.60 -3.40 -32.68
C LEU A 617 61.06 -3.71 -33.04
N ASN A 618 61.59 -3.10 -34.10
CA ASN A 618 63.01 -3.22 -34.51
C ASN A 618 63.95 -2.63 -33.45
N SER A 619 63.58 -1.50 -32.83
CA SER A 619 64.35 -0.86 -31.76
C SER A 619 64.19 -1.54 -30.39
N GLY A 620 63.27 -2.50 -30.29
CA GLY A 620 62.92 -3.18 -29.04
C GLY A 620 62.32 -2.26 -27.97
N GLU A 621 61.89 -1.05 -28.34
CA GLU A 621 61.06 -0.17 -27.50
C GLU A 621 59.68 -0.78 -27.26
N GLU A 622 59.17 -1.52 -28.25
CA GLU A 622 57.95 -2.28 -28.16
C GLU A 622 58.22 -3.78 -28.33
N LYS A 623 57.39 -4.60 -27.70
CA LYS A 623 57.33 -6.05 -27.88
C LYS A 623 55.93 -6.46 -28.33
N LEU A 624 55.84 -7.57 -29.05
CA LEU A 624 54.57 -8.21 -29.40
C LEU A 624 53.98 -8.94 -28.18
N GLU A 625 53.58 -8.17 -27.18
CA GLU A 625 52.95 -8.63 -25.94
C GLU A 625 51.80 -7.68 -25.58
N ASP A 626 50.59 -8.21 -25.40
CA ASP A 626 49.41 -7.45 -24.96
C ASP A 626 48.43 -8.34 -24.18
N ILE A 627 47.59 -7.72 -23.34
CA ILE A 627 46.50 -8.40 -22.63
C ILE A 627 45.17 -7.75 -23.04
N LEU A 628 44.32 -8.54 -23.70
CA LEU A 628 42.97 -8.12 -24.07
C LEU A 628 41.98 -8.42 -22.94
N VAL A 629 41.12 -7.45 -22.62
CA VAL A 629 40.04 -7.61 -21.63
C VAL A 629 38.71 -7.84 -22.35
N LEU A 630 38.24 -9.07 -22.36
CA LEU A 630 36.92 -9.44 -22.89
C LEU A 630 35.89 -9.28 -21.78
N HIS A 631 35.07 -8.24 -21.89
CA HIS A 631 33.97 -7.94 -20.98
C HIS A 631 32.69 -8.62 -21.47
N LEU A 632 31.99 -9.31 -20.56
CA LEU A 632 30.62 -9.76 -20.82
C LEU A 632 29.63 -8.74 -20.28
N VAL A 633 28.67 -8.33 -21.11
CA VAL A 633 27.58 -7.45 -20.68
C VAL A 633 26.83 -8.12 -19.53
N ARG A 634 26.84 -7.48 -18.34
CA ARG A 634 26.27 -8.00 -17.08
C ARG A 634 26.90 -9.30 -16.57
N GLY A 635 28.10 -9.65 -17.06
CA GLY A 635 28.84 -10.85 -16.67
C GLY A 635 30.22 -10.54 -16.11
N LYS A 636 31.11 -11.53 -16.19
CA LYS A 636 32.51 -11.44 -15.74
C LYS A 636 33.44 -10.99 -16.87
N ASP A 637 34.59 -10.45 -16.48
CA ASP A 637 35.69 -10.13 -17.39
C ASP A 637 36.62 -11.34 -17.58
N TYR A 638 37.15 -11.49 -18.79
CA TYR A 638 38.13 -12.51 -19.15
C TYR A 638 39.37 -11.84 -19.73
N PHE A 639 40.55 -12.29 -19.30
CA PHE A 639 41.83 -11.77 -19.75
C PHE A 639 42.44 -12.74 -20.76
N LEU A 640 42.77 -12.25 -21.95
CA LEU A 640 43.49 -13.02 -22.99
C LEU A 640 44.90 -12.46 -23.14
N SER A 641 45.90 -13.31 -22.96
CA SER A 641 47.31 -12.99 -23.17
C SER A 641 47.67 -13.24 -24.64
N VAL A 642 48.14 -12.19 -25.30
CA VAL A 642 48.61 -12.25 -26.70
C VAL A 642 50.09 -11.97 -26.70
N THR A 643 50.87 -12.92 -27.20
CA THR A 643 52.34 -12.84 -27.27
C THR A 643 52.81 -13.21 -28.67
N GLY A 644 54.04 -12.85 -29.03
CA GLY A 644 54.65 -13.30 -30.27
C GLY A 644 56.11 -12.91 -30.39
N ASN A 645 56.80 -13.50 -31.36
CA ASN A 645 58.14 -13.07 -31.76
C ASN A 645 58.08 -12.33 -33.10
N TYR A 646 58.63 -11.12 -33.12
CA TYR A 646 58.78 -10.34 -34.35
C TYR A 646 60.13 -10.65 -35.00
N LEU A 647 60.12 -10.93 -36.30
CA LEU A 647 61.32 -11.06 -37.10
C LEU A 647 61.73 -9.69 -37.62
N PRO A 648 62.88 -9.14 -37.18
CA PRO A 648 63.33 -7.82 -37.60
C PRO A 648 63.40 -7.69 -39.12
N SER A 649 63.05 -6.50 -39.60
CA SER A 649 63.03 -6.17 -41.01
C SER A 649 63.71 -4.83 -41.25
N CYS A 650 64.44 -4.69 -42.36
CA CYS A 650 65.01 -3.41 -42.77
C CYS A 650 63.91 -2.38 -43.05
N PHE A 651 62.69 -2.84 -43.36
CA PHE A 651 61.52 -1.99 -43.47
C PHE A 651 61.05 -1.52 -42.10
N GLY A 652 60.79 -0.21 -41.98
CA GLY A 652 60.51 0.44 -40.69
C GLY A 652 61.77 0.95 -39.98
N SER A 653 62.98 0.54 -40.38
CA SER A 653 64.20 1.16 -39.87
C SER A 653 64.43 2.53 -40.50
N PRO A 654 64.91 3.53 -39.73
CA PRO A 654 65.35 4.80 -40.29
C PRO A 654 66.49 4.62 -41.31
N ILE A 655 66.54 5.48 -42.34
CA ILE A 655 67.55 5.36 -43.41
C ILE A 655 68.99 5.43 -42.87
N HIS A 656 69.23 6.24 -41.83
CA HIS A 656 70.54 6.32 -41.20
C HIS A 656 70.95 4.98 -40.58
N THR A 657 70.04 4.29 -39.88
CA THR A 657 70.27 2.95 -39.30
C THR A 657 70.69 1.96 -40.38
N LEU A 658 70.01 1.97 -41.53
CA LEU A 658 70.32 1.09 -42.67
C LEU A 658 71.72 1.32 -43.23
N CYS A 659 72.19 2.57 -43.30
CA CYS A 659 73.54 2.91 -43.75
C CYS A 659 74.67 2.33 -42.87
N TYR A 660 74.36 1.92 -41.64
CA TYR A 660 75.32 1.33 -40.69
C TYR A 660 75.17 -0.18 -40.51
N MET A 661 74.17 -0.82 -41.12
CA MET A 661 74.03 -2.28 -41.10
C MET A 661 75.06 -2.90 -42.07
N ARG A 662 75.87 -3.85 -41.58
CA ARG A 662 76.91 -4.55 -42.37
C ARG A 662 76.53 -5.97 -42.75
N GLU A 663 75.45 -6.48 -42.18
CA GLU A 663 74.93 -7.84 -42.32
C GLU A 663 73.40 -7.75 -42.48
N PRO A 664 72.73 -8.78 -43.02
CA PRO A 664 71.27 -8.81 -43.04
C PRO A 664 70.71 -8.62 -41.62
N ILE A 665 69.67 -7.79 -41.48
CA ILE A 665 69.12 -7.41 -40.16
C ILE A 665 68.71 -8.62 -39.30
N GLN A 666 68.33 -9.73 -39.91
CA GLN A 666 67.94 -10.96 -39.22
C GLN A 666 69.13 -11.71 -38.60
N ASP A 667 70.33 -11.52 -39.15
CA ASP A 667 71.57 -12.13 -38.66
C ASP A 667 72.25 -11.25 -37.60
N MET A 668 71.80 -10.00 -37.45
CA MET A 668 72.33 -9.06 -36.46
C MET A 668 71.76 -9.34 -35.06
N PRO A 669 72.59 -9.31 -34.00
CA PRO A 669 72.08 -9.39 -32.63
C PRO A 669 71.10 -8.26 -32.33
N ALA A 670 69.99 -8.54 -31.65
CA ALA A 670 68.98 -7.54 -31.31
C ALA A 670 69.58 -6.29 -30.65
N GLU A 671 70.54 -6.48 -29.75
CA GLU A 671 71.25 -5.38 -29.08
C GLU A 671 72.03 -4.47 -30.03
N ALA A 672 72.59 -5.03 -31.11
CA ALA A 672 73.28 -4.25 -32.13
C ALA A 672 72.28 -3.40 -32.95
N ILE A 673 71.12 -3.95 -33.29
CA ILE A 673 70.04 -3.23 -33.99
C ILE A 673 69.54 -2.07 -33.12
N ARG A 674 69.30 -2.31 -31.82
CA ARG A 674 68.88 -1.27 -30.87
C ARG A 674 69.85 -0.11 -30.79
N ARG A 675 71.16 -0.40 -30.70
CA ARG A 675 72.21 0.63 -30.71
C ARG A 675 72.19 1.44 -31.99
N LEU A 676 72.00 0.80 -33.15
CA LEU A 676 71.95 1.49 -34.43
C LEU A 676 70.72 2.38 -34.61
N VAL A 677 69.58 2.02 -34.00
CA VAL A 677 68.36 2.85 -34.02
C VAL A 677 68.48 4.04 -33.05
N MET A 678 69.19 3.86 -31.92
CA MET A 678 69.44 4.90 -30.92
C MET A 678 70.56 5.89 -31.33
N LEU A 679 71.34 5.58 -32.37
CA LEU A 679 72.31 6.51 -32.94
C LEU A 679 71.57 7.68 -33.60
N THR A 680 71.37 8.75 -32.84
CA THR A 680 70.83 10.00 -33.40
C THR A 680 71.70 10.50 -34.54
N ALA A 681 71.11 11.20 -35.50
CA ALA A 681 71.83 11.79 -36.64
C ALA A 681 73.03 12.67 -36.21
N ALA A 682 73.02 13.20 -34.98
CA ALA A 682 74.12 13.97 -34.40
C ALA A 682 75.37 13.11 -34.09
N ALA A 683 75.21 11.86 -33.62
CA ALA A 683 76.34 10.98 -33.30
C ALA A 683 77.08 10.45 -34.55
N CYS A 684 76.41 10.47 -35.70
CA CYS A 684 76.97 9.99 -36.97
C CYS A 684 77.99 10.93 -37.61
N VAL A 685 77.93 12.24 -37.29
CA VAL A 685 78.85 13.24 -37.85
C VAL A 685 80.24 13.13 -37.22
N GLU A 686 80.35 12.72 -35.96
CA GLU A 686 81.65 12.52 -35.29
C GLU A 686 82.38 11.24 -35.74
N ALA A 687 81.66 10.22 -36.24
CA ALA A 687 82.25 8.95 -36.63
C ALA A 687 82.90 8.95 -38.04
N ARG A 688 82.64 9.98 -38.87
CA ARG A 688 83.27 10.14 -40.18
C ARG A 688 84.20 11.35 -40.16
N GLY A 689 85.45 11.12 -39.76
CA GLY A 689 86.55 12.02 -40.09
C GLY A 689 86.76 12.08 -41.60
N LEU A 690 86.06 13.00 -42.27
CA LEU A 690 86.30 13.39 -43.66
C LEU A 690 86.17 14.91 -43.77
N THR A 691 87.25 15.58 -43.39
CA THR A 691 87.61 16.92 -43.87
C THR A 691 88.09 16.82 -45.31
N GLN A 692 87.44 17.51 -46.26
CA GLN A 692 88.13 18.21 -47.37
C GLN A 692 87.20 19.14 -48.17
N SER A 693 87.43 20.45 -47.96
CA SER A 693 87.57 21.54 -48.94
C SER A 693 86.59 21.78 -50.12
N CYS A 694 86.08 23.03 -50.11
CA CYS A 694 85.97 24.01 -51.21
C CYS A 694 84.80 24.01 -52.21
N GLU A 695 84.05 25.12 -52.12
CA GLU A 695 83.62 26.05 -53.19
C GLU A 695 83.08 25.51 -54.52
N LEU A 696 81.75 25.48 -54.67
CA LEU A 696 80.93 26.42 -55.47
C LEU A 696 79.44 26.05 -55.36
#